data_AF-A0A2G3J6R4-F1
#
_entry.id   AF-A0A2G3J6R4-F1
#
_cell.length_a   1.000
_cell.length_b   1.000
_cell.length_c   1.000
_cell.angle_alpha   90.00
_cell.angle_beta   90.00
_cell.angle_gamma   90.00
#
_symmetry.space_group_name_H-M   'P 1'
#
loop_
_entity.id
_entity.type
_entity.pdbx_description
1 polymer ?
#
loop_
_entity_poly.entity_id
_entity_poly.type
_entity_poly.pdbx_seq_one_letter_code
_entity_poly.pdbx_strand_id
1 'polypeptide(L)'
;MGSALETTKGNADISGKNVAITASQDTEKSSTSSTVTGGGFYYTGGIDKAGSGYEVGQSSQQTDSNKSTANTSSVKTAGDLNINAGKISNEGTQLAAGGNVALKADSIDNKAATNTSHTDSKSSNWSVDIGANVDYSKVTRPVEKAVNGLITGKVSDTLAIASVAGKVGAPNVGIDVQVKAGNGQGSSDSSKAIVSQISGKDISINTKGALSDQATQYKADGAVNIQAGSHDLSAAANTQSSTQKTVQGQADARVYTETGKDVNVNASGKGGNQTNTSSQSDAVVGSINAKQGININVQDHASYQGSQINAGEGKTVINAGGDVRFDQANNSQSASSNSVAGNAKLNVNVSKSAGGGAGVGGQINSSESKSGTAVVGSLDGKGGTEIKSGKDLTLQGTQIGKQTAAGDVTLQAAGKVDFQAGSNSSSKTGSAIGGNISAGGGASESSEKSSGNVNFAADFNIGKVNESTHSQTTGSINSKGNVVISAGAAAKDAVSLTGTQVKAENVALDAANGGISIQSAQSGKEVNNWNLAIGGGAKAGQSFNKDSNGKVDEGKDTYGFNAKVAVGVDKQDILQHQNANIEAGKVSINSGKDVSIQGGNIKADAVSGKIGGDLIVSSQQDRDHSTKVDISLGLNAEKHQGENGLVADKLGGLGDTVKNKATDAVNKAADKVADKYENFAFNKGLKTDTTQGVSFSAKDGGSVALPEQLTSGPSEGGKVDGLARKAGNGIKDALLGHDKEGSSITPSLDLAIKHSASDFVKTESGISGKQGVTLDVGGKSVLTGAKVESAAGKAAIGQVETHQLSGREYSVSVGINASTSPGEVISKGIDKISSGSTPVLQVGVSNQAQIIDGALISAK
;
A
#
# COMPACT_ATOMS: atom_id res chain seq x y z
N MET A 1 41.74 -16.78 0.69
CA MET A 1 41.65 -17.14 2.12
C MET A 1 41.93 -15.90 2.94
N GLY A 2 41.13 -15.63 3.97
CA GLY A 2 41.43 -14.58 4.94
C GLY A 2 42.64 -14.98 5.80
N SER A 3 43.25 -14.01 6.46
CA SER A 3 44.42 -14.23 7.35
C SER A 3 44.03 -13.98 8.81
N ALA A 4 44.55 -14.79 9.72
CA ALA A 4 44.38 -14.61 11.15
C ALA A 4 45.75 -14.41 11.83
N LEU A 5 45.86 -13.36 12.65
CA LEU A 5 47.02 -13.10 13.51
C LEU A 5 46.55 -13.16 14.97
N GLU A 6 46.97 -14.18 15.71
CA GLU A 6 46.57 -14.36 17.11
C GLU A 6 47.77 -14.36 18.07
N THR A 7 47.70 -13.59 19.17
CA THR A 7 48.62 -13.72 20.31
C THR A 7 47.91 -14.42 21.47
N THR A 8 48.48 -15.53 21.94
CA THR A 8 47.96 -16.28 23.11
C THR A 8 48.39 -15.66 24.44
N LYS A 9 49.43 -14.82 24.43
CA LYS A 9 49.93 -13.98 25.53
C LYS A 9 50.56 -12.72 24.94
N GLY A 10 50.46 -11.60 25.65
CA GLY A 10 51.13 -10.35 25.28
C GLY A 10 50.55 -9.62 24.06
N ASN A 11 51.24 -8.54 23.68
CA ASN A 11 50.78 -7.55 22.71
C ASN A 11 51.09 -7.95 21.26
N ALA A 12 50.52 -7.23 20.29
CA ALA A 12 51.00 -7.22 18.90
C ALA A 12 51.22 -5.78 18.42
N ASP A 13 52.41 -5.53 17.88
CA ASP A 13 52.83 -4.24 17.33
C ASP A 13 53.05 -4.37 15.82
N ILE A 14 52.19 -3.75 15.02
CA ILE A 14 52.19 -3.81 13.56
C ILE A 14 52.63 -2.44 13.01
N SER A 15 53.60 -2.41 12.09
CA SER A 15 54.03 -1.17 11.45
C SER A 15 54.47 -1.33 10.00
N GLY A 16 54.33 -0.26 9.21
CA GLY A 16 54.70 -0.24 7.80
C GLY A 16 54.21 1.03 7.08
N LYS A 17 54.60 1.24 5.82
CA LYS A 17 54.09 2.40 5.04
C LYS A 17 52.58 2.29 4.75
N ASN A 18 52.09 1.07 4.54
CA ASN A 18 50.68 0.74 4.38
C ASN A 18 50.42 -0.57 5.13
N VAL A 19 49.34 -0.64 5.90
CA VAL A 19 48.87 -1.86 6.58
C VAL A 19 47.47 -2.16 6.06
N ALA A 20 47.35 -3.20 5.22
CA ALA A 20 46.10 -3.62 4.64
C ALA A 20 45.70 -4.98 5.23
N ILE A 21 44.58 -5.03 5.96
CA ILE A 21 44.03 -6.23 6.59
C ILE A 21 42.66 -6.47 5.94
N THR A 22 42.66 -6.91 4.68
CA THR A 22 41.46 -6.97 3.84
C THR A 22 40.77 -8.32 3.88
N ALA A 23 39.58 -8.40 3.27
CA ALA A 23 38.98 -9.66 2.90
C ALA A 23 39.65 -10.26 1.67
N SER A 24 39.49 -11.57 1.51
CA SER A 24 39.66 -12.26 0.22
C SER A 24 38.30 -12.78 -0.23
N GLN A 25 38.05 -12.79 -1.54
CA GLN A 25 36.84 -13.38 -2.09
C GLN A 25 37.10 -14.85 -2.46
N ASP A 26 36.20 -15.73 -2.02
CA ASP A 26 36.12 -17.12 -2.44
C ASP A 26 34.88 -17.29 -3.33
N THR A 27 35.10 -17.74 -4.57
CA THR A 27 34.13 -17.61 -5.66
C THR A 27 33.72 -18.98 -6.17
N GLU A 28 32.57 -19.44 -5.68
CA GLU A 28 31.92 -20.68 -6.08
C GLU A 28 31.09 -20.46 -7.35
N LYS A 29 31.41 -21.20 -8.41
CA LYS A 29 30.67 -21.20 -9.68
C LYS A 29 30.10 -22.58 -9.96
N SER A 30 28.78 -22.67 -10.09
CA SER A 30 28.06 -23.90 -10.42
C SER A 30 27.18 -23.68 -11.63
N SER A 31 27.31 -24.51 -12.65
CA SER A 31 26.41 -24.56 -13.79
C SER A 31 25.72 -25.92 -13.78
N THR A 32 24.48 -25.94 -13.31
CA THR A 32 23.67 -27.16 -13.23
C THR A 32 22.68 -27.16 -14.39
N SER A 33 22.86 -28.08 -15.33
CA SER A 33 21.87 -28.36 -16.38
C SER A 33 21.18 -29.69 -16.08
N SER A 34 19.85 -29.68 -16.05
CA SER A 34 19.01 -30.86 -15.91
C SER A 34 17.98 -30.89 -17.04
N THR A 35 17.95 -31.97 -17.80
CA THR A 35 16.96 -32.20 -18.85
C THR A 35 16.21 -33.49 -18.55
N VAL A 36 15.04 -33.36 -17.93
CA VAL A 36 14.16 -34.48 -17.61
C VAL A 36 13.25 -34.72 -18.81
N THR A 37 13.44 -35.86 -19.48
CA THR A 37 12.53 -36.36 -20.51
C THR A 37 11.68 -37.46 -19.89
N GLY A 38 10.37 -37.25 -19.81
CA GLY A 38 9.42 -38.16 -19.17
C GLY A 38 8.38 -38.68 -20.17
N GLY A 39 8.08 -39.97 -20.09
CA GLY A 39 6.92 -40.59 -20.71
C GLY A 39 6.09 -41.30 -19.64
N GLY A 40 4.83 -40.91 -19.49
CA GLY A 40 3.95 -41.40 -18.42
C GLY A 40 2.62 -41.90 -18.97
N PHE A 41 2.21 -43.11 -18.57
CA PHE A 41 0.86 -43.62 -18.78
C PHE A 41 0.06 -43.43 -17.50
N TYR A 42 -1.08 -42.74 -17.59
CA TYR A 42 -1.89 -42.39 -16.43
C TYR A 42 -3.36 -42.79 -16.62
N TYR A 43 -4.02 -43.10 -15.51
CA TYR A 43 -5.46 -43.35 -15.45
C TYR A 43 -6.15 -42.24 -14.66
N THR A 44 -7.31 -41.80 -15.15
CA THR A 44 -8.22 -40.88 -14.45
C THR A 44 -9.55 -41.58 -14.23
N GLY A 45 -10.17 -41.38 -13.07
CA GLY A 45 -11.42 -42.05 -12.71
C GLY A 45 -12.20 -41.32 -11.61
N GLY A 46 -13.50 -41.20 -11.80
CA GLY A 46 -14.46 -40.64 -10.87
C GLY A 46 -15.89 -41.05 -11.23
N ILE A 47 -16.86 -40.59 -10.42
CA ILE A 47 -18.28 -41.00 -10.51
C ILE A 47 -18.98 -40.65 -11.83
N ASP A 48 -18.49 -39.66 -12.58
CA ASP A 48 -19.05 -39.26 -13.88
C ASP A 48 -18.17 -39.65 -15.10
N LYS A 49 -16.87 -39.95 -14.91
CA LYS A 49 -15.89 -40.09 -16.01
C LYS A 49 -14.70 -40.99 -15.69
N ALA A 50 -14.19 -41.72 -16.70
CA ALA A 50 -12.91 -42.42 -16.64
C ALA A 50 -12.12 -42.30 -17.97
N GLY A 51 -10.80 -42.51 -17.93
CA GLY A 51 -9.95 -42.48 -19.11
C GLY A 51 -8.51 -42.86 -18.83
N SER A 52 -7.74 -43.08 -19.90
CA SER A 52 -6.30 -43.34 -19.86
C SER A 52 -5.57 -42.54 -20.93
N GLY A 53 -4.41 -41.99 -20.58
CA GLY A 53 -3.63 -41.13 -21.48
C GLY A 53 -2.13 -41.36 -21.39
N TYR A 54 -1.44 -40.92 -22.43
CA TYR A 54 0.01 -40.94 -22.54
C TYR A 54 0.51 -39.49 -22.65
N GLU A 55 1.19 -39.00 -21.61
CA GLU A 55 1.93 -37.74 -21.69
C GLU A 55 3.39 -38.03 -22.03
N VAL A 56 3.94 -37.33 -23.02
CA VAL A 56 5.38 -37.26 -23.29
C VAL A 56 5.83 -35.81 -23.23
N GLY A 57 6.88 -35.55 -22.45
CA GLY A 57 7.36 -34.18 -22.25
C GLY A 57 8.84 -34.11 -21.89
N GLN A 58 9.40 -32.94 -22.15
CA GLN A 58 10.78 -32.63 -21.85
C GLN A 58 10.83 -31.27 -21.13
N SER A 59 11.39 -31.29 -19.92
CA SER A 59 11.67 -30.07 -19.15
C SER A 59 13.18 -29.94 -19.02
N SER A 60 13.72 -28.85 -19.57
CA SER A 60 15.14 -28.50 -19.47
C SER A 60 15.31 -27.26 -18.61
N GLN A 61 16.17 -27.34 -17.60
CA GLN A 61 16.51 -26.22 -16.72
C GLN A 61 18.03 -26.12 -16.61
N GLN A 62 18.57 -24.98 -17.01
CA GLN A 62 19.93 -24.55 -16.71
C GLN A 62 19.90 -23.54 -15.57
N THR A 63 20.77 -23.69 -14.58
CA THR A 63 20.96 -22.73 -13.49
C THR A 63 22.45 -22.46 -13.33
N ASP A 64 22.83 -21.22 -13.63
CA ASP A 64 24.20 -20.70 -13.55
C ASP A 64 24.30 -19.84 -12.28
N SER A 65 24.92 -20.38 -11.24
CA SER A 65 25.10 -19.72 -9.94
C SER A 65 26.56 -19.28 -9.75
N ASN A 66 26.76 -18.04 -9.29
CA ASN A 66 28.05 -17.44 -9.02
C ASN A 66 27.99 -16.70 -7.67
N LYS A 67 28.60 -17.30 -6.66
CA LYS A 67 28.57 -16.86 -5.27
C LYS A 67 29.97 -16.46 -4.84
N SER A 68 30.14 -15.22 -4.40
CA SER A 68 31.38 -14.71 -3.82
C SER A 68 31.22 -14.55 -2.31
N THR A 69 32.04 -15.22 -1.52
CA THR A 69 32.05 -15.09 -0.05
C THR A 69 33.30 -14.35 0.38
N ALA A 70 33.11 -13.26 1.12
CA ALA A 70 34.18 -12.49 1.75
C ALA A 70 34.73 -13.28 2.95
N ASN A 71 35.82 -13.99 2.72
CA ASN A 71 36.66 -14.54 3.77
C ASN A 71 37.52 -13.41 4.34
N THR A 72 36.99 -12.75 5.38
CA THR A 72 37.62 -11.61 6.06
C THR A 72 38.84 -12.03 6.88
N SER A 73 39.67 -11.06 7.25
CA SER A 73 40.87 -11.27 8.06
C SER A 73 40.67 -10.79 9.50
N SER A 74 41.45 -11.32 10.44
CA SER A 74 41.36 -10.99 11.87
C SER A 74 42.73 -10.77 12.53
N VAL A 75 42.74 -9.90 13.54
CA VAL A 75 43.86 -9.72 14.47
C VAL A 75 43.32 -9.77 15.89
N LYS A 76 43.82 -10.71 16.69
CA LYS A 76 43.31 -10.99 18.03
C LYS A 76 44.47 -11.08 19.02
N THR A 77 44.46 -10.24 20.05
CA THR A 77 45.58 -10.11 20.99
C THR A 77 45.14 -10.36 22.43
N ALA A 78 45.99 -11.03 23.20
CA ALA A 78 45.77 -11.24 24.64
C ALA A 78 46.11 -9.99 25.46
N GLY A 79 47.12 -9.22 25.04
CA GLY A 79 47.45 -7.89 25.53
C GLY A 79 46.91 -6.79 24.61
N ASP A 80 47.69 -5.73 24.40
CA ASP A 80 47.33 -4.62 23.52
C ASP A 80 47.57 -4.92 22.02
N LEU A 81 46.85 -4.21 21.15
CA LEU A 81 47.04 -4.18 19.70
C LEU A 81 47.41 -2.77 19.25
N ASN A 82 48.64 -2.58 18.78
CA ASN A 82 49.13 -1.31 18.23
C ASN A 82 49.34 -1.45 16.72
N ILE A 83 48.77 -0.54 15.92
CA ILE A 83 49.02 -0.45 14.48
C ILE A 83 49.47 0.98 14.13
N ASN A 84 50.68 1.14 13.60
CA ASN A 84 51.28 2.44 13.28
C ASN A 84 51.77 2.46 11.83
N ALA A 85 51.05 3.17 10.95
CA ALA A 85 51.29 3.14 9.50
C ALA A 85 51.21 4.51 8.82
N GLY A 86 51.43 4.56 7.50
CA GLY A 86 51.04 5.70 6.67
C GLY A 86 49.54 5.65 6.31
N LYS A 87 49.09 4.55 5.72
CA LYS A 87 47.65 4.20 5.62
C LYS A 87 47.37 2.89 6.37
N ILE A 88 46.21 2.81 7.01
CA ILE A 88 45.58 1.54 7.41
C ILE A 88 44.33 1.33 6.53
N SER A 89 44.11 0.10 6.07
CA SER A 89 42.90 -0.28 5.34
C SER A 89 42.37 -1.62 5.85
N ASN A 90 41.12 -1.63 6.29
CA ASN A 90 40.40 -2.77 6.82
C ASN A 90 39.18 -3.04 5.92
N GLU A 91 38.82 -4.31 5.69
CA GLU A 91 37.66 -4.69 4.90
C GLU A 91 36.96 -5.90 5.54
N GLY A 92 35.88 -5.64 6.28
CA GLY A 92 35.17 -6.64 7.10
C GLY A 92 35.99 -7.23 8.25
N THR A 93 37.02 -6.51 8.67
CA THR A 93 38.10 -6.99 9.54
C THR A 93 37.65 -7.11 11.00
N GLN A 94 38.10 -8.15 11.70
CA GLN A 94 37.91 -8.28 13.15
C GLN A 94 39.20 -7.94 13.89
N LEU A 95 39.26 -6.77 14.53
CA LEU A 95 40.35 -6.35 15.42
C LEU A 95 39.90 -6.50 16.88
N ALA A 96 40.63 -7.27 17.67
CA ALA A 96 40.30 -7.57 19.06
C ALA A 96 41.54 -7.57 19.97
N ALA A 97 41.42 -6.95 21.14
CA ALA A 97 42.44 -6.94 22.18
C ALA A 97 41.86 -7.29 23.56
N GLY A 98 42.63 -7.99 24.38
CA GLY A 98 42.38 -8.11 25.83
C GLY A 98 42.84 -6.86 26.58
N GLY A 99 43.86 -6.18 26.06
CA GLY A 99 44.27 -4.83 26.41
C GLY A 99 43.63 -3.78 25.51
N ASN A 100 44.37 -2.72 25.22
CA ASN A 100 43.91 -1.58 24.43
C ASN A 100 44.09 -1.81 22.92
N VAL A 101 43.36 -1.06 22.10
CA VAL A 101 43.61 -0.95 20.64
C VAL A 101 44.04 0.47 20.31
N ALA A 102 45.22 0.62 19.68
CA ALA A 102 45.73 1.90 19.21
C ALA A 102 46.00 1.86 17.70
N LEU A 103 45.20 2.59 16.91
CA LEU A 103 45.40 2.72 15.46
C LEU A 103 45.92 4.13 15.14
N LYS A 104 47.11 4.22 14.54
CA LYS A 104 47.78 5.48 14.19
C LYS A 104 48.16 5.50 12.70
N ALA A 105 47.74 6.53 11.99
CA ALA A 105 48.02 6.67 10.55
C ALA A 105 48.05 8.12 10.06
N ASP A 106 48.35 8.32 8.78
CA ASP A 106 47.94 9.53 8.07
C ASP A 106 46.47 9.43 7.62
N SER A 107 45.99 8.24 7.23
CA SER A 107 44.56 7.96 6.98
C SER A 107 44.16 6.53 7.33
N ILE A 108 42.89 6.33 7.69
CA ILE A 108 42.30 5.01 8.00
C ILE A 108 41.01 4.83 7.19
N ASP A 109 40.83 3.64 6.65
CA ASP A 109 39.77 3.27 5.71
C ASP A 109 39.21 1.89 6.12
N ASN A 110 38.09 1.90 6.86
CA ASN A 110 37.44 0.75 7.45
C ASN A 110 36.17 0.41 6.67
N LYS A 111 36.34 -0.34 5.58
CA LYS A 111 35.25 -0.70 4.67
C LYS A 111 34.47 -1.92 5.16
N ALA A 112 33.23 -2.08 4.69
CA ALA A 112 32.53 -3.35 4.77
C ALA A 112 32.96 -4.26 3.60
N ALA A 113 33.33 -5.51 3.91
CA ALA A 113 33.44 -6.54 2.89
C ALA A 113 32.05 -6.96 2.42
N THR A 114 31.94 -7.58 1.25
CA THR A 114 30.63 -7.94 0.67
C THR A 114 30.59 -9.40 0.24
N ASN A 115 29.68 -10.17 0.83
CA ASN A 115 29.24 -11.44 0.24
C ASN A 115 28.28 -11.13 -0.91
N THR A 116 28.44 -11.75 -2.07
CA THR A 116 27.48 -11.66 -3.17
C THR A 116 27.00 -13.04 -3.61
N SER A 117 25.76 -13.14 -4.08
CA SER A 117 25.23 -14.34 -4.72
C SER A 117 24.38 -13.94 -5.91
N HIS A 118 24.90 -14.18 -7.10
CA HIS A 118 24.20 -14.06 -8.37
C HIS A 118 23.74 -15.46 -8.80
N THR A 119 22.53 -15.58 -9.36
CA THR A 119 22.02 -16.84 -9.93
C THR A 119 21.09 -16.53 -11.08
N ASP A 120 21.52 -16.94 -12.28
CA ASP A 120 20.77 -16.85 -13.52
C ASP A 120 20.17 -18.24 -13.80
N SER A 121 18.88 -18.29 -14.12
CA SER A 121 18.15 -19.54 -14.33
C SER A 121 17.34 -19.45 -15.62
N LYS A 122 17.44 -20.48 -16.45
CA LYS A 122 16.80 -20.58 -17.76
C LYS A 122 16.05 -21.90 -17.82
N SER A 123 14.73 -21.85 -18.02
CA SER A 123 13.90 -23.02 -18.21
C SER A 123 13.25 -23.02 -19.58
N SER A 124 13.14 -24.21 -20.16
CA SER A 124 12.43 -24.48 -21.41
C SER A 124 11.72 -25.80 -21.26
N ASN A 125 10.40 -25.81 -21.37
CA ASN A 125 9.60 -27.03 -21.33
C ASN A 125 8.70 -27.14 -22.56
N TRP A 126 8.46 -28.38 -22.97
CA TRP A 126 7.36 -28.74 -23.85
C TRP A 126 6.76 -30.06 -23.38
N SER A 127 5.44 -30.23 -23.53
CA SER A 127 4.80 -31.55 -23.44
C SER A 127 3.68 -31.70 -24.45
N VAL A 128 3.48 -32.95 -24.86
CA VAL A 128 2.40 -33.42 -25.72
C VAL A 128 1.65 -34.50 -24.95
N ASP A 129 0.36 -34.28 -24.74
CA ASP A 129 -0.55 -35.23 -24.08
C ASP A 129 -1.59 -35.74 -25.08
N ILE A 130 -1.84 -37.05 -25.05
CA ILE A 130 -2.83 -37.73 -25.87
C ILE A 130 -3.66 -38.66 -24.98
N GLY A 131 -4.91 -38.26 -24.74
CA GLY A 131 -5.82 -38.93 -23.81
C GLY A 131 -7.08 -39.48 -24.49
N ALA A 132 -7.45 -40.72 -24.13
CA ALA A 132 -8.74 -41.31 -24.48
C ALA A 132 -9.63 -41.37 -23.23
N ASN A 133 -10.86 -40.85 -23.30
CA ASN A 133 -11.77 -40.81 -22.15
C ASN A 133 -13.24 -40.99 -22.52
N VAL A 134 -14.01 -41.44 -21.51
CA VAL A 134 -15.41 -41.85 -21.58
C VAL A 134 -16.18 -41.23 -20.41
N ASP A 135 -17.28 -40.52 -20.71
CA ASP A 135 -18.19 -39.92 -19.72
C ASP A 135 -19.53 -40.64 -19.72
N TYR A 136 -20.03 -40.97 -18.53
CA TYR A 136 -21.23 -41.79 -18.30
C TYR A 136 -22.19 -41.17 -17.27
N SER A 137 -22.05 -39.86 -17.00
CA SER A 137 -22.86 -39.04 -16.08
C SER A 137 -24.39 -39.13 -16.25
N LYS A 138 -24.88 -39.60 -17.40
CA LYS A 138 -26.32 -39.76 -17.72
C LYS A 138 -26.93 -41.09 -17.26
N VAL A 139 -26.15 -42.09 -16.83
CA VAL A 139 -26.63 -43.46 -16.58
C VAL A 139 -26.98 -43.73 -15.11
N THR A 140 -26.30 -43.08 -14.15
CA THR A 140 -26.33 -43.46 -12.72
C THR A 140 -27.51 -42.90 -11.92
N ARG A 141 -28.10 -41.78 -12.35
CA ARG A 141 -29.11 -41.02 -11.58
C ARG A 141 -30.56 -41.54 -11.56
N PRO A 142 -31.02 -42.56 -12.33
CA PRO A 142 -32.38 -43.09 -12.21
C PRO A 142 -32.69 -43.81 -10.89
N VAL A 143 -31.69 -44.43 -10.24
CA VAL A 143 -31.90 -45.36 -9.11
C VAL A 143 -32.40 -44.65 -7.84
N GLU A 144 -31.98 -43.42 -7.61
CA GLU A 144 -32.30 -42.65 -6.40
C GLU A 144 -33.80 -42.32 -6.29
N LYS A 145 -34.53 -42.27 -7.41
CA LYS A 145 -35.99 -42.07 -7.42
C LYS A 145 -36.81 -43.31 -7.03
N ALA A 146 -36.19 -44.50 -6.92
CA ALA A 146 -36.91 -45.72 -6.59
C ALA A 146 -37.14 -45.93 -5.08
N VAL A 147 -36.21 -45.49 -4.22
CA VAL A 147 -36.21 -45.87 -2.79
C VAL A 147 -37.19 -45.04 -1.95
N ASN A 148 -37.31 -43.73 -2.22
CA ASN A 148 -38.24 -42.87 -1.47
C ASN A 148 -39.74 -43.19 -1.68
N GLY A 149 -40.09 -44.02 -2.68
CA GLY A 149 -41.46 -44.51 -2.85
C GLY A 149 -41.92 -45.53 -1.81
N LEU A 150 -40.99 -46.20 -1.11
CA LEU A 150 -41.29 -47.37 -0.28
C LEU A 150 -41.82 -47.02 1.12
N ILE A 151 -41.61 -45.79 1.61
CA ILE A 151 -41.98 -45.38 2.98
C ILE A 151 -43.45 -44.91 3.06
N THR A 152 -44.06 -44.48 1.94
CA THR A 152 -45.43 -43.92 1.92
C THR A 152 -46.56 -44.92 1.63
N GLY A 153 -46.29 -46.23 1.69
CA GLY A 153 -47.29 -47.26 2.01
C GLY A 153 -48.50 -47.47 1.07
N LYS A 154 -48.49 -46.98 -0.18
CA LYS A 154 -49.61 -47.18 -1.13
C LYS A 154 -49.42 -48.41 -2.00
N VAL A 155 -49.93 -49.55 -1.54
CA VAL A 155 -49.88 -50.85 -2.22
C VAL A 155 -51.12 -51.08 -3.09
N SER A 156 -51.23 -50.36 -4.22
CA SER A 156 -52.20 -50.67 -5.30
C SER A 156 -51.98 -49.82 -6.56
N ASP A 157 -50.93 -50.11 -7.35
CA ASP A 157 -50.87 -49.84 -8.81
C ASP A 157 -49.64 -50.55 -9.44
N THR A 158 -49.43 -51.80 -9.03
CA THR A 158 -48.14 -52.53 -9.12
C THR A 158 -47.86 -53.15 -10.51
N LEU A 159 -48.27 -52.50 -11.61
CA LEU A 159 -48.17 -53.03 -12.97
C LEU A 159 -47.54 -52.07 -14.02
N ALA A 160 -46.95 -50.96 -13.59
CA ALA A 160 -46.23 -50.00 -14.44
C ALA A 160 -44.84 -50.49 -14.92
N ILE A 161 -44.76 -51.70 -15.49
CA ILE A 161 -43.48 -52.41 -15.77
C ILE A 161 -43.33 -52.83 -17.25
N ALA A 162 -44.42 -52.91 -18.03
CA ALA A 162 -44.44 -53.67 -19.29
C ALA A 162 -44.10 -52.93 -20.61
N SER A 163 -43.81 -51.62 -20.61
CA SER A 163 -43.64 -50.84 -21.86
C SER A 163 -42.44 -49.88 -21.90
N VAL A 164 -41.45 -50.04 -21.02
CA VAL A 164 -40.19 -49.26 -21.04
C VAL A 164 -39.23 -49.82 -22.10
N ALA A 165 -39.63 -49.73 -23.38
CA ALA A 165 -38.89 -50.26 -24.52
C ALA A 165 -38.73 -49.21 -25.62
N GLY A 166 -37.77 -48.29 -25.46
CA GLY A 166 -37.35 -47.41 -26.56
C GLY A 166 -36.93 -45.97 -26.22
N LYS A 167 -35.80 -45.80 -25.49
CA LYS A 167 -34.78 -44.73 -25.68
C LYS A 167 -33.75 -44.76 -24.54
N VAL A 168 -32.74 -45.63 -24.68
CA VAL A 168 -31.51 -45.56 -23.87
C VAL A 168 -30.56 -44.56 -24.53
N GLY A 169 -29.99 -43.63 -23.75
CA GLY A 169 -28.95 -42.71 -24.23
C GLY A 169 -27.58 -43.39 -24.26
N ALA A 170 -26.80 -43.15 -25.32
CA ALA A 170 -25.47 -43.74 -25.49
C ALA A 170 -24.38 -43.03 -24.65
N PRO A 171 -23.30 -43.73 -24.27
CA PRO A 171 -22.10 -43.11 -23.70
C PRO A 171 -21.31 -42.34 -24.78
N ASN A 172 -20.53 -41.34 -24.37
CA ASN A 172 -19.63 -40.63 -25.29
C ASN A 172 -18.20 -41.17 -25.25
N VAL A 173 -17.47 -40.97 -26.34
CA VAL A 173 -16.04 -41.31 -26.48
C VAL A 173 -15.36 -40.17 -27.23
N GLY A 174 -14.19 -39.74 -26.76
CA GLY A 174 -13.44 -38.65 -27.38
C GLY A 174 -11.93 -38.83 -27.29
N ILE A 175 -11.23 -38.18 -28.23
CA ILE A 175 -9.77 -38.06 -28.27
C ILE A 175 -9.42 -36.61 -27.96
N ASP A 176 -8.60 -36.42 -26.93
CA ASP A 176 -8.03 -35.15 -26.49
C ASP A 176 -6.54 -35.08 -26.88
N VAL A 177 -6.11 -33.97 -27.48
CA VAL A 177 -4.71 -33.70 -27.84
C VAL A 177 -4.32 -32.32 -27.31
N GLN A 178 -3.24 -32.24 -26.54
CA GLN A 178 -2.76 -31.00 -25.94
C GLN A 178 -1.26 -30.81 -26.17
N VAL A 179 -0.87 -29.57 -26.51
CA VAL A 179 0.52 -29.15 -26.67
C VAL A 179 0.78 -27.94 -25.78
N LYS A 180 1.80 -28.03 -24.93
CA LYS A 180 2.30 -26.92 -24.11
C LYS A 180 3.74 -26.60 -24.49
N ALA A 181 4.10 -25.31 -24.49
CA ALA A 181 5.48 -24.85 -24.61
C ALA A 181 5.70 -23.62 -23.73
N GLY A 182 6.79 -23.56 -22.97
CA GLY A 182 7.06 -22.45 -22.06
C GLY A 182 8.54 -22.21 -21.82
N ASN A 183 8.90 -20.93 -21.72
CA ASN A 183 10.25 -20.46 -21.42
C ASN A 183 10.26 -19.54 -20.21
N GLY A 184 11.16 -19.79 -19.27
CA GLY A 184 11.40 -18.94 -18.11
C GLY A 184 12.84 -18.44 -18.08
N GLN A 185 13.03 -17.19 -17.65
CA GLN A 185 14.33 -16.64 -17.27
C GLN A 185 14.19 -15.95 -15.91
N GLY A 186 14.87 -16.45 -14.89
CA GLY A 186 14.94 -15.84 -13.55
C GLY A 186 16.38 -15.46 -13.21
N SER A 187 16.65 -14.17 -12.98
CA SER A 187 17.88 -13.69 -12.34
C SER A 187 17.60 -13.37 -10.88
N SER A 188 18.54 -13.67 -9.99
CA SER A 188 18.54 -13.22 -8.61
C SER A 188 19.93 -12.80 -8.18
N ASP A 189 20.01 -11.62 -7.58
CA ASP A 189 21.20 -11.04 -6.99
C ASP A 189 20.95 -10.82 -5.50
N SER A 190 21.99 -10.97 -4.70
CA SER A 190 21.99 -10.49 -3.32
C SER A 190 23.39 -10.07 -2.92
N SER A 191 23.46 -9.09 -2.03
CA SER A 191 24.68 -8.68 -1.35
C SER A 191 24.45 -8.62 0.16
N LYS A 192 25.47 -8.99 0.95
CA LYS A 192 25.46 -8.80 2.41
C LYS A 192 26.76 -8.16 2.86
N ALA A 193 26.63 -7.04 3.55
CA ALA A 193 27.74 -6.32 4.15
C ALA A 193 28.26 -7.05 5.39
N ILE A 194 29.56 -7.36 5.39
CA ILE A 194 30.32 -7.87 6.53
C ILE A 194 31.19 -6.71 7.02
N VAL A 195 30.78 -6.10 8.13
CA VAL A 195 31.35 -4.84 8.62
C VAL A 195 32.65 -5.05 9.40
N SER A 196 33.51 -4.04 9.43
CA SER A 196 34.70 -4.07 10.27
C SER A 196 34.33 -3.89 11.76
N GLN A 197 34.96 -4.65 12.65
CA GLN A 197 34.72 -4.65 14.09
C GLN A 197 36.03 -4.37 14.83
N ILE A 198 36.00 -3.43 15.78
CA ILE A 198 37.18 -3.01 16.54
C ILE A 198 36.84 -3.06 18.03
N SER A 199 37.53 -3.90 18.79
CA SER A 199 37.18 -4.20 20.18
C SER A 199 38.41 -4.29 21.09
N GLY A 200 38.27 -3.79 22.32
CA GLY A 200 39.32 -3.83 23.34
C GLY A 200 38.88 -3.26 24.67
N LYS A 201 39.82 -3.09 25.59
CA LYS A 201 39.63 -2.31 26.81
C LYS A 201 39.38 -0.85 26.46
N ASP A 202 40.43 -0.09 26.14
CA ASP A 202 40.33 1.27 25.61
C ASP A 202 40.67 1.27 24.11
N ILE A 203 39.99 2.11 23.33
CA ILE A 203 40.25 2.27 21.88
C ILE A 203 40.73 3.69 21.61
N SER A 204 41.86 3.81 20.92
CA SER A 204 42.45 5.09 20.49
C SER A 204 42.71 5.07 18.98
N ILE A 205 42.13 6.05 18.27
CA ILE A 205 42.30 6.26 16.83
C ILE A 205 42.95 7.63 16.62
N ASN A 206 44.06 7.70 15.88
CA ASN A 206 44.81 8.92 15.66
C ASN A 206 45.23 9.04 14.19
N THR A 207 44.55 9.90 13.42
CA THR A 207 44.83 10.16 12.01
C THR A 207 45.13 11.64 11.75
N LYS A 208 46.01 11.93 10.77
CA LYS A 208 46.24 13.31 10.32
C LYS A 208 45.16 13.78 9.33
N GLY A 209 44.71 12.89 8.46
CA GLY A 209 43.62 13.07 7.51
C GLY A 209 42.40 12.24 7.90
N ALA A 210 41.59 11.88 6.90
CA ALA A 210 40.31 11.20 7.11
C ALA A 210 40.41 9.85 7.84
N LEU A 211 39.45 9.63 8.74
CA LEU A 211 38.97 8.33 9.19
C LEU A 211 37.66 8.05 8.44
N SER A 212 37.71 7.12 7.49
CA SER A 212 36.52 6.67 6.76
C SER A 212 36.06 5.33 7.32
N ASP A 213 34.82 5.27 7.77
CA ASP A 213 34.15 4.08 8.29
C ASP A 213 32.90 3.76 7.44
N GLN A 214 32.76 2.49 7.08
CA GLN A 214 31.55 1.95 6.47
C GLN A 214 30.94 0.89 7.38
N ALA A 215 29.94 1.33 8.15
CA ALA A 215 29.24 0.55 9.16
C ALA A 215 30.13 -0.09 10.25
N THR A 216 31.32 0.45 10.47
CA THR A 216 32.27 -0.02 11.49
C THR A 216 31.64 -0.06 12.88
N GLN A 217 31.98 -1.09 13.66
CA GLN A 217 31.48 -1.30 15.01
C GLN A 217 32.64 -1.25 16.02
N TYR A 218 32.70 -0.17 16.78
CA TYR A 218 33.66 0.00 17.87
C TYR A 218 33.04 -0.46 19.20
N LYS A 219 33.81 -1.19 20.02
CA LYS A 219 33.38 -1.70 21.32
C LYS A 219 34.52 -1.66 22.35
N ALA A 220 34.51 -0.64 23.20
CA ALA A 220 35.42 -0.48 24.34
C ALA A 220 34.75 -0.89 25.67
N ASP A 221 35.47 -1.64 26.50
CA ASP A 221 35.11 -1.85 27.92
C ASP A 221 35.52 -0.66 28.83
N GLY A 222 36.33 0.26 28.28
CA GLY A 222 36.68 1.57 28.82
C GLY A 222 36.12 2.69 27.95
N ALA A 223 37.00 3.52 27.39
CA ALA A 223 36.66 4.68 26.56
C ALA A 223 37.03 4.49 25.07
N VAL A 224 36.36 5.24 24.19
CA VAL A 224 36.75 5.42 22.78
C VAL A 224 37.24 6.85 22.56
N ASN A 225 38.47 7.00 22.07
CA ASN A 225 39.09 8.30 21.76
C ASN A 225 39.46 8.34 20.27
N ILE A 226 38.94 9.31 19.53
CA ILE A 226 39.24 9.55 18.12
C ILE A 226 39.83 10.96 17.96
N GLN A 227 40.96 11.04 17.25
CA GLN A 227 41.52 12.28 16.72
C GLN A 227 41.74 12.07 15.21
N ALA A 228 41.16 12.93 14.38
CA ALA A 228 41.25 12.79 12.92
C ALA A 228 41.30 14.14 12.19
N GLY A 229 41.58 14.11 10.88
CA GLY A 229 41.34 15.25 9.99
C GLY A 229 39.82 15.45 9.76
N SER A 230 39.13 14.38 9.37
CA SER A 230 37.67 14.25 9.33
C SER A 230 37.25 12.85 9.78
N HIS A 231 35.97 12.66 10.15
CA HIS A 231 35.41 11.34 10.46
C HIS A 231 34.08 11.12 9.77
N ASP A 232 34.01 10.14 8.87
CA ASP A 232 32.79 9.72 8.19
C ASP A 232 32.39 8.31 8.62
N LEU A 233 31.26 8.14 9.32
CA LEU A 233 30.65 6.86 9.70
C LEU A 233 29.40 6.59 8.87
N SER A 234 29.63 6.18 7.62
CA SER A 234 28.59 5.84 6.65
C SER A 234 27.88 4.51 6.96
N ALA A 235 26.67 4.31 6.42
CA ALA A 235 26.01 3.01 6.46
C ALA A 235 26.46 2.12 5.29
N ALA A 236 26.52 0.81 5.52
CA ALA A 236 26.58 -0.20 4.47
C ALA A 236 25.14 -0.64 4.09
N ALA A 237 25.00 -1.52 3.10
CA ALA A 237 23.72 -2.04 2.68
C ALA A 237 23.76 -3.57 2.49
N ASN A 238 22.68 -4.24 2.88
CA ASN A 238 22.36 -5.60 2.44
C ASN A 238 21.33 -5.48 1.30
N THR A 239 21.67 -5.88 0.09
CA THR A 239 20.73 -5.83 -1.05
C THR A 239 20.21 -7.21 -1.44
N GLN A 240 18.99 -7.25 -1.97
CA GLN A 240 18.45 -8.44 -2.62
C GLN A 240 17.55 -7.99 -3.76
N SER A 241 17.87 -8.40 -4.99
CA SER A 241 17.03 -8.14 -6.16
C SER A 241 16.77 -9.40 -6.96
N SER A 242 15.60 -9.52 -7.56
CA SER A 242 15.28 -10.61 -8.48
C SER A 242 14.41 -10.12 -9.62
N THR A 243 14.64 -10.67 -10.81
CA THR A 243 13.84 -10.44 -12.01
C THR A 243 13.43 -11.80 -12.57
N GLN A 244 12.12 -12.03 -12.67
CA GLN A 244 11.56 -13.26 -13.24
C GLN A 244 10.75 -12.91 -14.48
N LYS A 245 11.14 -13.45 -15.62
CA LYS A 245 10.45 -13.35 -16.91
C LYS A 245 9.93 -14.73 -17.29
N THR A 246 8.68 -14.85 -17.70
CA THR A 246 8.11 -16.10 -18.22
C THR A 246 7.28 -15.82 -19.45
N VAL A 247 7.45 -16.64 -20.49
CA VAL A 247 6.66 -16.65 -21.72
C VAL A 247 6.08 -18.04 -21.88
N GLN A 248 4.77 -18.15 -22.06
CA GLN A 248 4.05 -19.42 -22.06
C GLN A 248 3.06 -19.47 -23.23
N GLY A 249 2.97 -20.63 -23.88
CA GLY A 249 2.05 -20.93 -24.97
C GLY A 249 1.38 -22.29 -24.79
N GLN A 250 0.11 -22.38 -25.15
CA GLN A 250 -0.68 -23.61 -25.10
C GLN A 250 -1.57 -23.71 -26.34
N ALA A 251 -1.68 -24.91 -26.90
CA ALA A 251 -2.70 -25.26 -27.88
C ALA A 251 -3.40 -26.56 -27.46
N ASP A 252 -4.72 -26.59 -27.61
CA ASP A 252 -5.58 -27.71 -27.23
C ASP A 252 -6.51 -28.04 -28.42
N ALA A 253 -6.70 -29.33 -28.73
CA ALA A 253 -7.65 -29.79 -29.75
C ALA A 253 -8.37 -31.07 -29.29
N ARG A 254 -9.67 -31.16 -29.55
CA ARG A 254 -10.51 -32.28 -29.13
C ARG A 254 -11.52 -32.64 -30.22
N VAL A 255 -11.66 -33.94 -30.47
CA VAL A 255 -12.67 -34.50 -31.40
C VAL A 255 -13.46 -35.59 -30.68
N TYR A 256 -14.79 -35.51 -30.73
CA TYR A 256 -15.70 -36.42 -30.02
C TYR A 256 -17.08 -36.53 -30.70
N THR A 257 -17.86 -37.52 -30.27
CA THR A 257 -19.24 -37.78 -30.73
C THR A 257 -20.16 -38.02 -29.53
N GLU A 258 -21.39 -37.53 -29.57
CA GLU A 258 -22.39 -37.67 -28.50
C GLU A 258 -23.48 -38.72 -28.80
N THR A 259 -23.65 -39.09 -30.08
CA THR A 259 -24.68 -40.02 -30.56
C THR A 259 -24.13 -41.14 -31.45
N GLY A 260 -22.83 -41.09 -31.79
CA GLY A 260 -22.22 -41.97 -32.78
C GLY A 260 -22.56 -41.63 -34.23
N LYS A 261 -23.20 -40.48 -34.47
CA LYS A 261 -23.60 -39.97 -35.81
C LYS A 261 -23.33 -38.48 -36.03
N ASP A 262 -22.83 -37.80 -35.01
CA ASP A 262 -22.41 -36.39 -34.97
C ASP A 262 -20.89 -36.32 -34.75
N VAL A 263 -20.25 -35.25 -35.24
CA VAL A 263 -18.83 -34.99 -35.00
C VAL A 263 -18.66 -33.57 -34.49
N ASN A 264 -18.06 -33.43 -33.31
CA ASN A 264 -17.84 -32.15 -32.66
C ASN A 264 -16.33 -31.90 -32.50
N VAL A 265 -15.89 -30.72 -32.92
CA VAL A 265 -14.47 -30.32 -33.00
C VAL A 265 -14.27 -29.03 -32.21
N ASN A 266 -13.48 -29.09 -31.15
CA ASN A 266 -13.12 -27.95 -30.32
C ASN A 266 -11.61 -27.70 -30.40
N ALA A 267 -11.20 -26.45 -30.54
CA ALA A 267 -9.81 -26.03 -30.56
C ALA A 267 -9.63 -24.77 -29.70
N SER A 268 -8.52 -24.67 -28.96
CA SER A 268 -8.15 -23.45 -28.25
C SER A 268 -6.65 -23.19 -28.26
N GLY A 269 -6.29 -21.91 -28.15
CA GLY A 269 -4.92 -21.45 -27.96
C GLY A 269 -4.84 -20.43 -26.83
N LYS A 270 -3.70 -20.38 -26.14
CA LYS A 270 -3.37 -19.36 -25.12
C LYS A 270 -1.92 -18.93 -25.27
N GLY A 271 -1.63 -17.67 -24.95
CA GLY A 271 -0.28 -17.14 -24.90
C GLY A 271 -0.16 -16.05 -23.83
N GLY A 272 0.99 -15.93 -23.18
CA GLY A 272 1.23 -14.88 -22.20
C GLY A 272 2.69 -14.64 -21.88
N ASN A 273 2.98 -13.43 -21.41
CA ASN A 273 4.27 -12.96 -20.92
C ASN A 273 4.07 -12.30 -19.56
N GLN A 274 4.89 -12.67 -18.56
CA GLN A 274 4.92 -12.02 -17.25
C GLN A 274 6.35 -11.69 -16.85
N THR A 275 6.58 -10.45 -16.43
CA THR A 275 7.83 -9.95 -15.84
C THR A 275 7.55 -9.43 -14.43
N ASN A 276 8.14 -10.06 -13.43
CA ASN A 276 8.15 -9.60 -12.05
C ASN A 276 9.55 -9.09 -11.70
N THR A 277 9.67 -7.98 -10.99
CA THR A 277 10.92 -7.53 -10.37
C THR A 277 10.72 -7.23 -8.89
N SER A 278 11.76 -7.45 -8.10
CA SER A 278 11.87 -7.04 -6.70
C SER A 278 13.28 -6.54 -6.43
N SER A 279 13.42 -5.54 -5.57
CA SER A 279 14.69 -4.99 -5.12
C SER A 279 14.54 -4.37 -3.73
N GLN A 280 15.21 -4.96 -2.74
CA GLN A 280 15.34 -4.50 -1.36
C GLN A 280 16.79 -4.10 -1.07
N SER A 281 16.97 -3.09 -0.22
CA SER A 281 18.24 -2.64 0.33
C SER A 281 18.05 -2.20 1.77
N ASP A 282 18.48 -3.01 2.73
CA ASP A 282 18.42 -2.69 4.16
C ASP A 282 19.74 -2.05 4.61
N ALA A 283 19.65 -0.92 5.31
CA ALA A 283 20.81 -0.22 5.82
C ALA A 283 21.43 -0.94 7.03
N VAL A 284 22.74 -1.16 6.97
CA VAL A 284 23.56 -1.67 8.06
C VAL A 284 24.33 -0.48 8.62
N VAL A 285 23.94 -0.01 9.81
CA VAL A 285 24.53 1.18 10.43
C VAL A 285 25.74 0.85 11.29
N GLY A 286 26.68 1.80 11.36
CA GLY A 286 27.83 1.72 12.26
C GLY A 286 27.47 1.99 13.71
N SER A 287 28.38 1.65 14.64
CA SER A 287 28.18 1.93 16.06
C SER A 287 29.48 2.22 16.80
N ILE A 288 29.39 3.05 17.83
CA ILE A 288 30.50 3.38 18.73
C ILE A 288 30.02 3.14 20.17
N ASN A 289 30.48 2.04 20.78
CA ASN A 289 30.08 1.65 22.13
C ASN A 289 31.28 1.74 23.08
N ALA A 290 31.10 2.44 24.18
CA ALA A 290 32.05 2.57 25.28
C ALA A 290 31.32 2.44 26.62
N LYS A 291 32.03 2.16 27.70
CA LYS A 291 31.46 2.16 29.06
C LYS A 291 31.79 3.43 29.86
N GLN A 292 32.90 4.08 29.53
CA GLN A 292 33.51 5.16 30.32
C GLN A 292 33.61 6.50 29.57
N GLY A 293 33.02 6.61 28.37
CA GLY A 293 33.02 7.84 27.58
C GLY A 293 33.45 7.67 26.13
N ILE A 294 33.03 8.61 25.28
CA ILE A 294 33.41 8.71 23.86
C ILE A 294 33.88 10.14 23.60
N ASN A 295 35.04 10.30 22.97
CA ASN A 295 35.66 11.60 22.72
C ASN A 295 36.22 11.66 21.28
N ILE A 296 35.55 12.39 20.41
CA ILE A 296 35.87 12.51 18.98
C ILE A 296 36.27 13.96 18.69
N ASN A 297 37.45 14.17 18.10
CA ASN A 297 37.97 15.49 17.76
C ASN A 297 38.47 15.49 16.32
N VAL A 298 37.85 16.31 15.46
CA VAL A 298 38.18 16.39 14.03
C VAL A 298 38.51 17.83 13.61
N GLN A 299 39.40 17.98 12.62
CA GLN A 299 39.88 19.29 12.18
C GLN A 299 38.93 19.96 11.18
N ASP A 300 38.30 19.19 10.29
CA ASP A 300 37.20 19.63 9.43
C ASP A 300 35.89 18.99 9.90
N HIS A 301 35.25 18.10 9.14
CA HIS A 301 33.88 17.63 9.39
C HIS A 301 33.78 16.28 10.13
N ALA A 302 32.63 16.06 10.77
CA ALA A 302 32.19 14.77 11.29
C ALA A 302 30.79 14.40 10.75
N SER A 303 30.64 13.22 10.14
CA SER A 303 29.41 12.77 9.50
C SER A 303 29.02 11.37 9.97
N TYR A 304 27.78 11.19 10.41
CA TYR A 304 27.28 9.94 10.99
C TYR A 304 25.95 9.57 10.34
N GLN A 305 25.90 8.40 9.67
CA GLN A 305 24.70 7.96 8.98
C GLN A 305 23.99 6.84 9.76
N GLY A 306 22.85 7.18 10.39
CA GLY A 306 22.04 6.25 11.20
C GLY A 306 22.78 5.64 12.41
N SER A 307 23.96 6.19 12.76
CA SER A 307 24.92 5.53 13.65
C SER A 307 24.43 5.46 15.10
N GLN A 308 24.76 4.36 15.79
CA GLN A 308 24.36 4.14 17.18
C GLN A 308 25.57 4.41 18.10
N ILE A 309 25.55 5.51 18.84
CA ILE A 309 26.66 5.96 19.71
C ILE A 309 26.23 5.83 21.17
N ASN A 310 27.00 5.09 21.97
CA ASN A 310 26.68 4.82 23.38
C ASN A 310 27.93 4.93 24.27
N ALA A 311 27.99 5.96 25.11
CA ALA A 311 29.10 6.23 26.04
C ALA A 311 28.97 5.52 27.42
N GLY A 312 27.86 4.80 27.65
CA GLY A 312 27.63 4.03 28.87
C GLY A 312 27.39 4.91 30.09
N GLU A 313 28.26 4.79 31.11
CA GLU A 313 28.26 5.68 32.28
C GLU A 313 28.86 7.06 31.94
N GLY A 314 29.69 7.14 30.90
CA GLY A 314 30.40 8.36 30.50
C GLY A 314 29.59 9.33 29.63
N LYS A 315 30.28 10.39 29.19
CA LYS A 315 29.77 11.42 28.27
C LYS A 315 30.19 11.11 26.83
N THR A 316 29.34 11.45 25.86
CA THR A 316 29.72 11.55 24.45
C THR A 316 30.18 12.98 24.14
N VAL A 317 31.37 13.16 23.60
CA VAL A 317 31.95 14.45 23.21
C VAL A 317 32.39 14.39 21.75
N ILE A 318 31.93 15.35 20.92
CA ILE A 318 32.25 15.46 19.51
C ILE A 318 32.58 16.91 19.18
N ASN A 319 33.84 17.20 18.86
CA ASN A 319 34.32 18.51 18.46
C ASN A 319 34.78 18.48 16.99
N ALA A 320 34.29 19.39 16.17
CA ALA A 320 34.68 19.55 14.77
C ALA A 320 35.04 21.01 14.46
N GLY A 321 36.12 21.24 13.70
CA GLY A 321 36.46 22.58 13.19
C GLY A 321 35.60 23.01 11.99
N GLY A 322 34.99 22.05 11.31
CA GLY A 322 33.96 22.21 10.29
C GLY A 322 32.59 21.73 10.79
N ASP A 323 31.81 21.15 9.88
CA ASP A 323 30.41 20.77 10.08
C ASP A 323 30.26 19.46 10.87
N VAL A 324 29.13 19.31 11.59
CA VAL A 324 28.74 18.04 12.22
C VAL A 324 27.36 17.60 11.72
N ARG A 325 27.24 16.37 11.22
CA ARG A 325 26.01 15.84 10.64
C ARG A 325 25.64 14.47 11.20
N PHE A 326 24.38 14.34 11.61
CA PHE A 326 23.73 13.07 11.94
C PHE A 326 22.59 12.85 10.96
N ASP A 327 22.90 12.29 9.79
CA ASP A 327 21.93 12.03 8.74
C ASP A 327 21.29 10.64 8.93
N GLN A 328 20.07 10.43 8.43
CA GLN A 328 19.47 9.09 8.48
C GLN A 328 20.09 8.15 7.44
N ALA A 329 20.18 6.86 7.78
CA ALA A 329 20.27 5.81 6.78
C ALA A 329 18.85 5.42 6.32
N ASN A 330 18.72 4.74 5.19
CA ASN A 330 17.42 4.36 4.63
C ASN A 330 17.36 2.86 4.33
N ASN A 331 16.40 2.16 4.93
CA ASN A 331 15.94 0.89 4.37
C ASN A 331 15.05 1.23 3.17
N SER A 332 15.22 0.53 2.05
CA SER A 332 14.36 0.69 0.88
C SER A 332 13.90 -0.65 0.33
N GLN A 333 12.64 -0.69 -0.12
CA GLN A 333 12.03 -1.85 -0.75
C GLN A 333 11.28 -1.38 -1.99
N SER A 334 11.36 -2.17 -3.06
CA SER A 334 10.64 -1.92 -4.30
C SER A 334 10.29 -3.23 -4.99
N ALA A 335 9.13 -3.27 -5.64
CA ALA A 335 8.71 -4.40 -6.46
C ALA A 335 7.77 -3.95 -7.57
N SER A 336 7.89 -4.56 -8.75
CA SER A 336 6.94 -4.38 -9.86
C SER A 336 6.52 -5.72 -10.48
N SER A 337 5.34 -5.75 -11.09
CA SER A 337 4.81 -6.95 -11.74
C SER A 337 3.93 -6.61 -12.93
N ASN A 338 4.43 -6.90 -14.14
CA ASN A 338 3.76 -6.63 -15.40
C ASN A 338 3.45 -7.95 -16.11
N SER A 339 2.20 -8.18 -16.50
CA SER A 339 1.76 -9.39 -17.19
C SER A 339 0.77 -9.07 -18.30
N VAL A 340 0.95 -9.71 -19.46
CA VAL A 340 0.08 -9.64 -20.64
C VAL A 340 -0.28 -11.07 -21.04
N ALA A 341 -1.57 -11.37 -21.16
CA ALA A 341 -2.06 -12.70 -21.53
C ALA A 341 -3.23 -12.62 -22.53
N GLY A 342 -3.38 -13.63 -23.37
CA GLY A 342 -4.44 -13.75 -24.36
C GLY A 342 -4.85 -15.20 -24.62
N ASN A 343 -6.09 -15.41 -25.05
CA ASN A 343 -6.65 -16.73 -25.37
C ASN A 343 -7.63 -16.67 -26.54
N ALA A 344 -7.75 -17.76 -27.28
CA ALA A 344 -8.71 -17.97 -28.35
C ALA A 344 -9.32 -19.38 -28.27
N LYS A 345 -10.59 -19.52 -28.67
CA LYS A 345 -11.36 -20.77 -28.67
C LYS A 345 -12.30 -20.81 -29.88
N LEU A 346 -12.43 -21.99 -30.48
CA LEU A 346 -13.34 -22.30 -31.58
C LEU A 346 -14.00 -23.65 -31.31
N ASN A 347 -15.31 -23.74 -31.51
CA ASN A 347 -16.11 -24.95 -31.31
C ASN A 347 -17.03 -25.13 -32.51
N VAL A 348 -17.08 -26.32 -33.10
CA VAL A 348 -17.86 -26.64 -34.31
C VAL A 348 -18.60 -27.95 -34.10
N ASN A 349 -19.92 -27.93 -34.19
CA ASN A 349 -20.76 -29.12 -34.04
C ASN A 349 -21.38 -29.50 -35.40
N VAL A 350 -21.11 -30.72 -35.87
CA VAL A 350 -21.62 -31.24 -37.15
C VAL A 350 -22.77 -32.21 -36.88
N SER A 351 -23.96 -31.64 -36.74
CA SER A 351 -25.24 -32.35 -36.81
C SER A 351 -26.19 -31.60 -37.76
N LYS A 352 -27.45 -32.03 -37.90
CA LYS A 352 -28.31 -31.65 -39.05
C LYS A 352 -28.85 -30.21 -39.05
N SER A 353 -28.39 -29.37 -38.14
CA SER A 353 -28.43 -27.90 -38.21
C SER A 353 -27.09 -27.36 -37.74
N ALA A 354 -26.43 -26.54 -38.57
CA ALA A 354 -25.06 -26.11 -38.32
C ALA A 354 -24.98 -25.13 -37.13
N GLY A 355 -24.17 -25.47 -36.12
CA GLY A 355 -24.01 -24.67 -34.90
C GLY A 355 -22.55 -24.62 -34.45
N GLY A 356 -21.87 -23.51 -34.74
CA GLY A 356 -20.52 -23.21 -34.23
C GLY A 356 -20.54 -22.09 -33.18
N GLY A 357 -19.45 -21.93 -32.45
CA GLY A 357 -19.26 -20.83 -31.50
C GLY A 357 -17.79 -20.57 -31.19
N ALA A 358 -17.37 -19.31 -31.34
CA ALA A 358 -16.00 -18.86 -31.10
C ALA A 358 -15.93 -17.81 -29.99
N GLY A 359 -14.81 -17.78 -29.26
CA GLY A 359 -14.58 -16.84 -28.17
C GLY A 359 -13.11 -16.55 -27.94
N VAL A 360 -12.78 -15.28 -27.78
CA VAL A 360 -11.42 -14.77 -27.50
C VAL A 360 -11.39 -14.04 -26.16
N GLY A 361 -10.21 -13.89 -25.55
CA GLY A 361 -10.03 -13.22 -24.27
C GLY A 361 -8.63 -12.63 -24.12
N GLY A 362 -8.47 -11.60 -23.29
CA GLY A 362 -7.16 -11.00 -23.00
C GLY A 362 -7.14 -10.19 -21.71
N GLN A 363 -6.01 -10.26 -21.00
CA GLN A 363 -5.78 -9.67 -19.69
C GLN A 363 -4.43 -8.93 -19.66
N ILE A 364 -4.39 -7.74 -19.07
CA ILE A 364 -3.17 -6.98 -18.83
C ILE A 364 -3.19 -6.45 -17.39
N ASN A 365 -2.14 -6.76 -16.63
CA ASN A 365 -1.92 -6.28 -15.27
C ASN A 365 -0.54 -5.60 -15.19
N SER A 366 -0.39 -4.53 -14.41
CA SER A 366 0.90 -3.86 -14.17
C SER A 366 0.89 -3.18 -12.80
N SER A 367 1.80 -3.55 -11.91
CA SER A 367 1.80 -3.12 -10.50
C SER A 367 3.18 -2.59 -10.11
N GLU A 368 3.25 -1.61 -9.21
CA GLU A 368 4.51 -1.12 -8.65
C GLU A 368 4.35 -0.77 -7.16
N SER A 369 5.40 -0.95 -6.38
CA SER A 369 5.48 -0.52 -5.00
C SER A 369 6.89 -0.10 -4.66
N LYS A 370 7.02 0.96 -3.86
CA LYS A 370 8.26 1.51 -3.31
C LYS A 370 8.00 1.96 -1.88
N SER A 371 8.96 1.73 -0.99
CA SER A 371 8.95 2.30 0.37
C SER A 371 10.36 2.54 0.88
N GLY A 372 10.53 3.63 1.61
CA GLY A 372 11.75 4.02 2.32
C GLY A 372 11.46 4.24 3.81
N THR A 373 12.29 3.70 4.69
CA THR A 373 12.14 3.85 6.15
C THR A 373 13.42 4.41 6.74
N ALA A 374 13.29 5.48 7.53
CA ALA A 374 14.40 6.15 8.19
C ALA A 374 14.99 5.27 9.30
N VAL A 375 16.30 5.00 9.19
CA VAL A 375 17.12 4.41 10.25
C VAL A 375 17.96 5.55 10.83
N VAL A 376 17.45 6.13 11.92
CA VAL A 376 18.00 7.32 12.58
C VAL A 376 19.07 6.98 13.63
N GLY A 377 20.02 7.87 13.84
CA GLY A 377 21.09 7.69 14.82
C GLY A 377 20.63 7.87 16.28
N SER A 378 21.33 7.23 17.23
CA SER A 378 21.16 7.46 18.66
C SER A 378 22.46 7.94 19.31
N LEU A 379 22.30 8.76 20.37
CA LEU A 379 23.39 9.18 21.25
C LEU A 379 22.97 8.92 22.70
N ASP A 380 23.45 7.84 23.27
CA ASP A 380 23.14 7.40 24.63
C ASP A 380 24.38 7.55 25.53
N GLY A 381 24.18 7.92 26.80
CA GLY A 381 25.27 8.15 27.75
C GLY A 381 24.82 8.89 29.00
N LYS A 382 24.99 8.27 30.17
CA LYS A 382 24.56 8.84 31.46
C LYS A 382 25.33 10.12 31.83
N GLY A 383 26.58 10.24 31.40
CA GLY A 383 27.39 11.45 31.56
C GLY A 383 27.00 12.60 30.62
N GLY A 384 26.02 12.41 29.72
CA GLY A 384 25.52 13.45 28.83
C GLY A 384 26.05 13.37 27.39
N THR A 385 25.86 14.44 26.64
CA THR A 385 26.29 14.57 25.24
C THR A 385 26.74 15.99 24.95
N GLU A 386 27.85 16.19 24.25
CA GLU A 386 28.35 17.50 23.86
C GLU A 386 28.82 17.44 22.41
N ILE A 387 28.19 18.25 21.56
CA ILE A 387 28.52 18.38 20.15
C ILE A 387 28.85 19.84 19.88
N LYS A 388 30.04 20.09 19.32
CA LYS A 388 30.55 21.40 18.94
C LYS A 388 30.97 21.40 17.48
N SER A 389 30.28 22.17 16.68
CA SER A 389 30.58 22.41 15.26
C SER A 389 31.20 23.80 15.07
N GLY A 390 32.32 23.85 14.34
CA GLY A 390 32.94 25.10 13.88
C GLY A 390 32.23 25.73 12.68
N LYS A 391 31.23 25.04 12.11
CA LYS A 391 30.28 25.54 11.12
C LYS A 391 28.86 25.12 11.54
N ASP A 392 28.10 24.38 10.73
CA ASP A 392 26.72 23.98 11.01
C ASP A 392 26.63 22.63 11.75
N LEU A 393 25.56 22.43 12.51
CA LEU A 393 25.20 21.17 13.19
C LEU A 393 23.83 20.70 12.69
N THR A 394 23.77 19.56 11.99
CA THR A 394 22.53 18.95 11.48
C THR A 394 22.24 17.63 12.20
N LEU A 395 21.00 17.44 12.64
CA LEU A 395 20.50 16.25 13.34
C LEU A 395 19.17 15.80 12.72
N GLN A 396 19.17 14.73 11.92
CA GLN A 396 17.98 14.20 11.23
C GLN A 396 17.36 13.04 12.02
N GLY A 397 16.26 13.30 12.73
CA GLY A 397 15.52 12.32 13.52
C GLY A 397 16.31 11.70 14.68
N THR A 398 17.47 12.27 15.00
CA THR A 398 18.46 11.77 15.98
C THR A 398 17.86 11.69 17.38
N GLN A 399 18.25 10.68 18.17
CA GLN A 399 17.60 10.35 19.43
C GLN A 399 18.63 10.31 20.58
N ILE A 400 18.64 11.36 21.41
CA ILE A 400 19.62 11.58 22.48
C ILE A 400 19.01 11.14 23.83
N GLY A 401 19.69 10.25 24.55
CA GLY A 401 19.23 9.71 25.84
C GLY A 401 18.00 8.78 25.74
N LYS A 402 17.87 8.05 24.63
CA LYS A 402 16.72 7.19 24.31
C LYS A 402 16.64 5.96 25.21
N GLN A 403 17.75 5.24 25.35
CA GLN A 403 17.85 4.00 26.14
C GLN A 403 17.97 4.29 27.64
N THR A 404 18.57 5.42 27.97
CA THR A 404 18.66 5.96 29.34
C THR A 404 18.79 7.46 29.23
N ALA A 405 17.94 8.19 29.96
CA ALA A 405 17.96 9.66 29.96
C ALA A 405 19.36 10.18 30.31
N ALA A 406 19.89 11.05 29.46
CA ALA A 406 21.25 11.53 29.50
C ALA A 406 21.51 12.49 30.67
N GLY A 407 22.78 12.76 30.95
CA GLY A 407 23.22 13.94 31.72
C GLY A 407 23.01 15.23 30.91
N ASP A 408 23.86 16.24 31.15
CA ASP A 408 23.80 17.49 30.38
C ASP A 408 24.00 17.26 28.87
N VAL A 409 23.18 17.90 28.05
CA VAL A 409 23.25 17.85 26.59
C VAL A 409 23.59 19.25 26.06
N THR A 410 24.65 19.37 25.27
CA THR A 410 25.06 20.62 24.62
C THR A 410 25.16 20.41 23.12
N LEU A 411 24.39 21.17 22.35
CA LEU A 411 24.38 21.21 20.90
C LEU A 411 24.80 22.62 20.48
N GLN A 412 26.06 22.78 20.06
CA GLN A 412 26.64 24.08 19.76
C GLN A 412 27.19 24.14 18.33
N ALA A 413 26.85 25.20 17.59
CA ALA A 413 27.36 25.50 16.27
C ALA A 413 27.83 26.96 16.18
N ALA A 414 28.97 27.22 15.54
CA ALA A 414 29.34 28.58 15.15
C ALA A 414 28.44 29.10 14.00
N GLY A 415 27.93 28.20 13.18
CA GLY A 415 26.87 28.42 12.20
C GLY A 415 25.47 28.14 12.77
N LYS A 416 24.64 27.42 12.02
CA LYS A 416 23.27 27.01 12.35
C LYS A 416 23.25 25.69 13.14
N VAL A 417 22.31 25.55 14.08
CA VAL A 417 21.85 24.23 14.58
C VAL A 417 20.50 23.89 13.95
N ASP A 418 20.41 22.75 13.28
CA ASP A 418 19.19 22.25 12.63
C ASP A 418 18.84 20.84 13.11
N PHE A 419 17.85 20.73 13.99
CA PHE A 419 17.33 19.47 14.52
C PHE A 419 16.00 19.13 13.83
N GLN A 420 16.10 18.35 12.77
CA GLN A 420 15.00 17.95 11.90
C GLN A 420 14.41 16.61 12.36
N ALA A 421 13.20 16.30 11.91
CA ALA A 421 12.67 14.94 11.98
C ALA A 421 13.16 14.12 10.76
N GLY A 422 13.44 12.83 10.97
CA GLY A 422 13.77 11.92 9.87
C GLY A 422 12.54 11.62 9.02
N SER A 423 12.72 11.22 7.76
CA SER A 423 11.64 11.04 6.78
C SER A 423 11.45 9.58 6.34
N ASN A 424 10.22 9.10 6.42
CA ASN A 424 9.77 7.83 5.85
C ASN A 424 8.86 8.11 4.65
N SER A 425 8.85 7.20 3.68
CA SER A 425 8.00 7.29 2.50
C SER A 425 7.46 5.93 2.07
N SER A 426 6.26 5.89 1.51
CA SER A 426 5.79 4.74 0.74
C SER A 426 4.90 5.19 -0.41
N SER A 427 5.29 4.87 -1.63
CA SER A 427 4.50 5.11 -2.83
C SER A 427 4.18 3.78 -3.50
N LYS A 428 2.92 3.48 -3.66
CA LYS A 428 2.45 2.35 -4.47
C LYS A 428 1.79 2.89 -5.75
N THR A 429 1.73 2.05 -6.77
CA THR A 429 1.09 2.33 -8.07
C THR A 429 0.53 1.01 -8.58
N GLY A 430 -0.57 0.98 -9.34
CA GLY A 430 -1.26 -0.29 -9.55
C GLY A 430 -2.01 -0.48 -10.86
N SER A 431 -2.88 -1.49 -10.82
CA SER A 431 -2.97 -2.50 -11.87
C SER A 431 -4.39 -2.73 -12.33
N ALA A 432 -4.59 -2.94 -13.63
CA ALA A 432 -5.84 -3.45 -14.19
C ALA A 432 -5.86 -4.99 -14.26
N ILE A 433 -7.05 -5.53 -14.56
CA ILE A 433 -7.43 -6.91 -14.87
C ILE A 433 -8.58 -6.79 -15.87
N GLY A 434 -8.61 -7.63 -16.91
CA GLY A 434 -9.72 -7.69 -17.87
C GLY A 434 -9.91 -9.08 -18.45
N GLY A 435 -11.12 -9.36 -18.93
CA GLY A 435 -11.45 -10.58 -19.66
C GLY A 435 -12.82 -10.45 -20.33
N ASN A 436 -13.01 -11.17 -21.43
CA ASN A 436 -14.26 -11.19 -22.21
C ASN A 436 -14.59 -12.62 -22.65
N ILE A 437 -15.88 -12.89 -22.86
CA ILE A 437 -16.45 -14.22 -23.15
C ILE A 437 -17.54 -14.02 -24.21
N SER A 438 -17.60 -14.89 -25.21
CA SER A 438 -18.62 -14.85 -26.26
C SER A 438 -18.92 -16.24 -26.83
N ALA A 439 -20.16 -16.45 -27.26
CA ALA A 439 -20.64 -17.64 -27.96
C ALA A 439 -21.91 -17.32 -28.78
N GLY A 440 -22.09 -17.93 -29.95
CA GLY A 440 -23.34 -17.84 -30.71
C GLY A 440 -23.32 -18.37 -32.15
N GLY A 441 -24.50 -18.74 -32.69
CA GLY A 441 -24.68 -19.30 -34.04
C GLY A 441 -26.10 -19.11 -34.62
N GLY A 442 -26.39 -19.73 -35.78
CA GLY A 442 -27.66 -19.64 -36.55
C GLY A 442 -27.67 -20.55 -37.79
N ALA A 443 -28.83 -20.93 -38.33
CA ALA A 443 -28.98 -22.08 -39.26
C ALA A 443 -29.74 -21.82 -40.59
N SER A 444 -29.59 -22.76 -41.54
CA SER A 444 -30.37 -22.98 -42.78
C SER A 444 -30.30 -24.48 -43.15
N GLU A 445 -31.22 -25.11 -43.90
CA GLU A 445 -32.24 -24.62 -44.84
C GLU A 445 -33.65 -25.22 -44.60
N SER A 446 -34.68 -24.60 -45.21
CA SER A 446 -36.00 -25.14 -45.65
C SER A 446 -36.62 -26.39 -44.95
N SER A 447 -37.85 -26.39 -44.43
CA SER A 447 -38.99 -25.46 -44.57
C SER A 447 -39.90 -25.50 -43.34
N GLU A 448 -40.82 -24.53 -43.25
CA GLU A 448 -41.81 -24.33 -42.16
C GLU A 448 -41.22 -23.83 -40.83
N LYS A 449 -42.03 -23.07 -40.06
CA LYS A 449 -41.52 -21.99 -39.20
C LYS A 449 -41.36 -22.38 -37.72
N SER A 450 -40.13 -22.36 -37.20
CA SER A 450 -39.78 -21.71 -35.91
C SER A 450 -38.26 -21.57 -35.75
N SER A 451 -37.76 -20.41 -35.32
CA SER A 451 -36.33 -20.13 -35.12
C SER A 451 -36.01 -19.87 -33.64
N GLY A 452 -34.83 -20.25 -33.15
CA GLY A 452 -34.50 -20.10 -31.73
C GLY A 452 -33.04 -20.35 -31.36
N ASN A 453 -32.12 -19.50 -31.84
CA ASN A 453 -30.68 -19.69 -31.62
C ASN A 453 -30.15 -18.90 -30.42
N VAL A 454 -29.46 -19.62 -29.51
CA VAL A 454 -29.05 -19.09 -28.21
C VAL A 454 -27.56 -18.79 -28.12
N ASN A 455 -27.26 -17.51 -27.90
CA ASN A 455 -25.93 -16.92 -27.96
C ASN A 455 -25.67 -16.20 -26.62
N PHE A 456 -24.54 -16.45 -25.96
CA PHE A 456 -24.20 -15.90 -24.64
C PHE A 456 -22.84 -15.19 -24.64
N ALA A 457 -22.73 -14.03 -23.99
CA ALA A 457 -21.47 -13.26 -23.92
C ALA A 457 -21.34 -12.51 -22.58
N ALA A 458 -20.14 -12.45 -22.01
CA ALA A 458 -19.91 -11.89 -20.67
C ALA A 458 -18.50 -11.30 -20.51
N ASP A 459 -18.39 -10.09 -20.00
CA ASP A 459 -17.12 -9.36 -19.89
C ASP A 459 -16.92 -8.86 -18.46
N PHE A 460 -15.68 -8.80 -17.99
CA PHE A 460 -15.38 -8.15 -16.71
C PHE A 460 -14.04 -7.42 -16.76
N ASN A 461 -13.95 -6.33 -16.00
CA ASN A 461 -12.75 -5.52 -15.87
C ASN A 461 -12.65 -4.99 -14.44
N ILE A 462 -11.48 -5.07 -13.83
CA ILE A 462 -11.26 -4.72 -12.42
C ILE A 462 -9.88 -4.08 -12.33
N GLY A 463 -9.69 -2.97 -11.63
CA GLY A 463 -8.37 -2.32 -11.55
C GLY A 463 -8.14 -1.61 -10.23
N LYS A 464 -6.90 -1.24 -9.88
CA LYS A 464 -6.53 -0.80 -8.51
C LYS A 464 -5.24 0.03 -8.45
N VAL A 465 -5.31 1.34 -8.23
CA VAL A 465 -4.13 2.24 -8.20
C VAL A 465 -4.01 2.99 -6.86
N ASN A 466 -3.25 2.49 -5.90
CA ASN A 466 -2.97 3.19 -4.63
C ASN A 466 -1.46 3.34 -4.45
N GLU A 467 -0.98 4.18 -3.53
CA GLU A 467 -0.59 5.58 -3.74
C GLU A 467 0.41 6.02 -2.64
N SER A 468 0.48 7.31 -2.27
CA SER A 468 1.62 7.94 -1.57
C SER A 468 1.42 8.15 -0.06
N THR A 469 2.49 8.11 0.71
CA THR A 469 2.51 8.43 2.15
C THR A 469 3.89 8.92 2.54
N HIS A 470 3.95 9.99 3.32
CA HIS A 470 5.15 10.54 3.94
C HIS A 470 4.91 10.67 5.44
N SER A 471 5.80 10.15 6.28
CA SER A 471 5.68 10.30 7.74
C SER A 471 7.03 10.53 8.38
N GLN A 472 7.06 11.28 9.47
CA GLN A 472 8.32 11.75 10.06
C GLN A 472 8.64 11.06 11.39
N THR A 473 9.88 10.58 11.49
CA THR A 473 10.49 10.02 12.72
C THR A 473 11.07 11.17 13.51
N THR A 474 10.37 11.64 14.54
CA THR A 474 10.76 12.82 15.32
C THR A 474 12.12 12.66 15.98
N GLY A 475 12.93 13.73 15.92
CA GLY A 475 14.16 13.85 16.71
C GLY A 475 13.83 14.07 18.18
N SER A 476 14.68 13.59 19.09
CA SER A 476 14.41 13.69 20.53
C SER A 476 15.65 13.90 21.40
N ILE A 477 15.44 14.59 22.52
CA ILE A 477 16.41 14.77 23.60
C ILE A 477 15.71 14.43 24.92
N ASN A 478 16.22 13.44 25.63
CA ASN A 478 15.73 13.03 26.95
C ASN A 478 16.88 13.12 27.95
N SER A 479 16.89 14.18 28.75
CA SER A 479 17.94 14.51 29.73
C SER A 479 17.37 14.60 31.15
N LYS A 480 18.21 14.30 32.14
CA LYS A 480 17.97 14.56 33.57
C LYS A 480 18.62 15.86 34.06
N GLY A 481 19.35 16.56 33.21
CA GLY A 481 20.06 17.80 33.52
C GLY A 481 19.70 18.91 32.54
N ASN A 482 20.71 19.66 32.11
CA ASN A 482 20.56 20.85 31.28
C ASN A 482 20.69 20.50 29.79
N VAL A 483 19.80 21.04 28.95
CA VAL A 483 19.89 20.97 27.49
C VAL A 483 20.19 22.37 26.96
N VAL A 484 21.34 22.57 26.34
CA VAL A 484 21.75 23.83 25.70
C VAL A 484 21.80 23.64 24.19
N ILE A 485 21.09 24.48 23.44
CA ILE A 485 21.12 24.52 21.97
C ILE A 485 21.53 25.93 21.55
N SER A 486 22.73 26.08 21.02
CA SER A 486 23.39 27.38 20.79
C SER A 486 23.92 27.51 19.35
N ALA A 487 23.60 28.62 18.69
CA ALA A 487 23.96 28.88 17.29
C ALA A 487 24.55 30.29 17.10
N GLY A 488 25.74 30.37 16.50
CA GLY A 488 26.41 31.62 16.19
C GLY A 488 25.91 32.34 14.93
N ALA A 489 25.20 31.65 14.04
CA ALA A 489 24.73 32.20 12.77
C ALA A 489 23.77 33.39 12.93
N ALA A 490 23.88 34.36 12.01
CA ALA A 490 22.95 35.49 11.89
C ALA A 490 21.70 35.17 11.03
N ALA A 491 21.34 33.90 10.88
CA ALA A 491 20.16 33.46 10.12
C ALA A 491 18.84 33.79 10.86
N LYS A 492 17.71 33.78 10.15
CA LYS A 492 16.36 33.86 10.78
C LYS A 492 15.99 32.59 11.56
N ASP A 493 16.63 31.48 11.22
CA ASP A 493 16.46 30.15 11.78
C ASP A 493 17.84 29.59 12.19
N ALA A 494 18.59 30.37 12.98
CA ALA A 494 19.92 29.98 13.45
C ALA A 494 19.86 28.79 14.42
N VAL A 495 18.82 28.72 15.24
CA VAL A 495 18.35 27.46 15.84
C VAL A 495 17.05 27.06 15.16
N SER A 496 16.99 25.82 14.66
CA SER A 496 15.87 25.25 13.92
C SER A 496 15.50 23.89 14.53
N LEU A 497 14.25 23.75 14.98
CA LEU A 497 13.74 22.56 15.69
C LEU A 497 12.44 22.08 15.02
N THR A 498 12.52 21.11 14.12
CA THR A 498 11.38 20.60 13.35
C THR A 498 10.94 19.23 13.88
N GLY A 499 9.77 19.18 14.51
CA GLY A 499 9.21 18.01 15.17
C GLY A 499 9.94 17.56 16.43
N THR A 500 10.95 18.29 16.88
CA THR A 500 11.85 17.90 17.97
C THR A 500 11.11 17.74 19.29
N GLN A 501 11.45 16.69 20.05
CA GLN A 501 10.85 16.36 21.34
C GLN A 501 11.91 16.46 22.44
N VAL A 502 11.91 17.54 23.22
CA VAL A 502 12.91 17.83 24.26
C VAL A 502 12.30 17.68 25.65
N LYS A 503 12.94 16.88 26.51
CA LYS A 503 12.63 16.73 27.93
C LYS A 503 13.92 16.90 28.75
N ALA A 504 13.91 17.79 29.73
CA ALA A 504 15.10 18.15 30.54
C ALA A 504 14.74 18.61 31.95
N GLU A 505 15.75 18.87 32.80
CA GLU A 505 15.57 19.72 33.99
C GLU A 505 15.50 21.20 33.58
N ASN A 506 16.43 21.66 32.75
CA ASN A 506 16.46 23.02 32.22
C ASN A 506 16.78 22.98 30.71
N VAL A 507 16.19 23.87 29.91
CA VAL A 507 16.49 24.05 28.49
C VAL A 507 16.93 25.48 28.24
N ALA A 508 17.98 25.68 27.45
CA ALA A 508 18.40 26.99 26.95
C ALA A 508 18.52 26.94 25.42
N LEU A 509 17.77 27.81 24.74
CA LEU A 509 17.89 28.07 23.31
C LEU A 509 18.59 29.42 23.13
N ASP A 510 19.74 29.44 22.46
CA ASP A 510 20.60 30.62 22.35
C ASP A 510 21.03 30.89 20.91
N ALA A 511 20.36 31.85 20.27
CA ALA A 511 20.66 32.36 18.95
C ALA A 511 21.02 33.85 19.04
N ALA A 512 22.02 34.22 19.85
CA ALA A 512 22.35 35.61 20.17
C ALA A 512 22.51 36.56 18.95
N ASN A 513 22.90 36.05 17.77
CA ASN A 513 23.04 36.81 16.52
C ASN A 513 21.88 36.61 15.52
N GLY A 514 21.00 35.63 15.76
CA GLY A 514 20.04 35.10 14.80
C GLY A 514 18.64 34.93 15.39
N GLY A 515 17.77 34.23 14.67
CA GLY A 515 16.42 33.87 15.11
C GLY A 515 16.28 32.39 15.47
N ILE A 516 15.18 32.06 16.16
CA ILE A 516 14.85 30.68 16.57
C ILE A 516 13.57 30.26 15.86
N SER A 517 13.58 29.08 15.24
CA SER A 517 12.41 28.47 14.61
C SER A 517 12.09 27.13 15.25
N ILE A 518 10.85 26.97 15.70
CA ILE A 518 10.28 25.73 16.22
C ILE A 518 9.09 25.39 15.33
N GLN A 519 9.10 24.22 14.68
CA GLN A 519 8.11 23.82 13.69
C GLN A 519 7.58 22.42 14.00
N SER A 520 6.31 22.14 13.71
CA SER A 520 5.77 20.78 13.76
C SER A 520 6.42 19.88 12.70
N ALA A 521 6.62 18.60 13.01
CA ALA A 521 6.85 17.59 11.99
C ALA A 521 5.58 17.40 11.15
N GLN A 522 5.74 17.20 9.84
CA GLN A 522 4.63 17.00 8.91
C GLN A 522 4.56 15.55 8.44
N SER A 523 3.35 15.01 8.41
CA SER A 523 3.06 13.72 7.79
C SER A 523 1.89 13.86 6.82
N GLY A 524 2.08 13.36 5.60
CA GLY A 524 1.12 13.44 4.50
C GLY A 524 0.67 12.04 4.10
N LYS A 525 -0.60 11.85 3.75
CA LYS A 525 -1.07 10.57 3.21
C LYS A 525 -2.08 10.79 2.08
N GLU A 526 -1.59 10.56 0.88
CA GLU A 526 -2.37 10.67 -0.35
C GLU A 526 -3.02 9.30 -0.67
N VAL A 527 -4.29 9.40 -1.05
CA VAL A 527 -5.10 8.55 -1.97
C VAL A 527 -4.74 7.05 -2.20
N ASN A 528 -5.52 6.44 -3.10
CA ASN A 528 -6.02 5.07 -3.06
C ASN A 528 -6.93 4.97 -4.35
N ASN A 529 -6.94 3.98 -5.28
CA ASN A 529 -7.95 3.83 -6.38
C ASN A 529 -8.34 2.36 -6.71
N TRP A 530 -9.60 2.03 -7.09
CA TRP A 530 -10.01 0.76 -7.78
C TRP A 530 -11.27 0.90 -8.64
N ASN A 531 -11.45 -0.06 -9.57
CA ASN A 531 -12.61 -0.28 -10.44
C ASN A 531 -13.07 -1.75 -10.35
N LEU A 532 -14.35 -2.01 -10.59
CA LEU A 532 -14.94 -3.27 -11.03
C LEU A 532 -16.02 -2.95 -12.06
N ALA A 533 -16.12 -3.81 -13.06
CA ALA A 533 -17.16 -3.85 -14.06
C ALA A 533 -17.44 -5.32 -14.40
N ILE A 534 -18.72 -5.66 -14.54
CA ILE A 534 -19.28 -6.97 -14.85
C ILE A 534 -20.23 -6.77 -16.04
N GLY A 535 -20.33 -7.76 -16.91
CA GLY A 535 -21.30 -7.82 -18.00
C GLY A 535 -21.65 -9.26 -18.36
N GLY A 536 -22.88 -9.48 -18.81
CA GLY A 536 -23.43 -10.75 -19.27
C GLY A 536 -24.47 -10.54 -20.38
N GLY A 537 -24.87 -11.63 -21.04
CA GLY A 537 -25.67 -11.59 -22.27
C GLY A 537 -26.15 -12.96 -22.74
N ALA A 538 -27.31 -13.01 -23.38
CA ALA A 538 -28.09 -14.22 -23.71
C ALA A 538 -29.07 -14.02 -24.89
N LYS A 539 -29.52 -15.12 -25.56
CA LYS A 539 -30.57 -15.13 -26.63
C LYS A 539 -31.54 -16.33 -26.60
N ALA A 540 -32.29 -16.56 -25.51
CA ALA A 540 -32.90 -17.87 -25.17
C ALA A 540 -34.21 -18.26 -25.91
N GLY A 541 -34.27 -19.43 -26.57
CA GLY A 541 -35.36 -19.83 -27.50
C GLY A 541 -35.88 -21.27 -27.50
N GLN A 542 -37.10 -21.49 -28.04
CA GLN A 542 -37.87 -22.77 -28.03
C GLN A 542 -38.93 -22.86 -29.22
N SER A 543 -39.99 -23.72 -29.20
CA SER A 543 -41.12 -23.89 -30.22
C SER A 543 -42.41 -24.70 -29.79
N PHE A 544 -43.63 -24.32 -30.23
CA PHE A 544 -45.03 -24.73 -29.76
C PHE A 544 -45.72 -26.07 -30.24
N ASN A 545 -46.54 -26.70 -29.34
CA ASN A 545 -48.02 -27.05 -29.31
C ASN A 545 -48.80 -28.30 -29.89
N LYS A 546 -50.11 -28.16 -30.30
CA LYS A 546 -51.35 -28.91 -29.82
C LYS A 546 -52.67 -28.77 -30.69
N ASP A 547 -53.72 -29.62 -30.46
CA ASP A 547 -55.22 -29.31 -30.38
C ASP A 547 -56.32 -29.98 -31.29
N SER A 548 -57.39 -30.51 -30.65
CA SER A 548 -58.82 -30.21 -30.97
C SER A 548 -59.81 -30.45 -29.80
N ASN A 549 -59.37 -31.03 -28.68
CA ASN A 549 -60.09 -30.99 -27.39
C ASN A 549 -59.81 -29.70 -26.57
N GLY A 550 -59.16 -28.68 -27.17
CA GLY A 550 -58.79 -27.39 -26.59
C GLY A 550 -57.28 -27.25 -26.29
N LYS A 551 -56.63 -26.08 -26.53
CA LYS A 551 -56.78 -25.27 -27.76
C LYS A 551 -55.44 -24.77 -28.35
N VAL A 552 -55.38 -24.70 -29.69
CA VAL A 552 -54.39 -24.07 -30.60
C VAL A 552 -52.96 -24.64 -30.63
N ASP A 553 -52.53 -24.88 -31.87
CA ASP A 553 -51.15 -25.00 -32.33
C ASP A 553 -50.67 -23.63 -32.85
N GLU A 554 -49.58 -23.09 -32.29
CA GLU A 554 -48.76 -21.91 -32.70
C GLU A 554 -48.38 -20.93 -31.57
N GLY A 555 -47.08 -20.59 -31.45
CA GLY A 555 -46.55 -19.52 -30.62
C GLY A 555 -45.01 -19.42 -30.66
N LYS A 556 -44.50 -18.24 -31.04
CA LYS A 556 -43.13 -18.03 -31.57
C LYS A 556 -42.50 -16.61 -31.25
N ASP A 557 -42.12 -16.31 -29.97
CA ASP A 557 -41.10 -15.37 -29.33
C ASP A 557 -39.99 -15.87 -28.21
N THR A 558 -38.75 -16.26 -28.59
CA THR A 558 -37.41 -16.54 -27.98
C THR A 558 -36.72 -15.25 -27.54
N TYR A 559 -36.55 -14.98 -26.25
CA TYR A 559 -36.08 -13.67 -25.80
C TYR A 559 -34.60 -13.65 -25.38
N GLY A 560 -33.86 -12.67 -25.90
CA GLY A 560 -32.48 -12.38 -25.48
C GLY A 560 -32.39 -11.27 -24.46
N PHE A 561 -31.33 -11.25 -23.66
CA PHE A 561 -31.13 -10.35 -22.51
C PHE A 561 -29.65 -10.14 -22.18
N ASN A 562 -29.20 -8.89 -22.04
CA ASN A 562 -27.85 -8.54 -21.58
C ASN A 562 -27.91 -7.64 -20.34
N ALA A 563 -26.93 -7.73 -19.43
CA ALA A 563 -26.89 -7.00 -18.16
C ALA A 563 -25.45 -6.63 -17.76
N LYS A 564 -25.20 -5.41 -17.27
CA LYS A 564 -23.87 -4.95 -16.79
C LYS A 564 -23.95 -4.23 -15.43
N VAL A 565 -22.87 -4.28 -14.64
CA VAL A 565 -22.75 -3.70 -13.28
C VAL A 565 -21.33 -3.17 -13.02
N ALA A 566 -21.11 -1.93 -12.54
CA ALA A 566 -19.77 -1.34 -12.30
C ALA A 566 -19.67 -0.41 -11.06
N VAL A 567 -18.45 -0.18 -10.52
CA VAL A 567 -18.22 0.12 -9.08
C VAL A 567 -16.70 0.45 -8.68
N GLY A 568 -16.33 1.46 -7.80
CA GLY A 568 -15.03 1.83 -7.04
C GLY A 568 -14.72 3.36 -6.54
N VAL A 569 -14.29 3.80 -5.29
CA VAL A 569 -14.70 4.82 -4.11
C VAL A 569 -14.06 6.13 -4.58
N ASP A 570 -14.03 7.18 -3.79
CA ASP A 570 -12.94 8.16 -3.89
C ASP A 570 -12.47 8.61 -2.47
N LYS A 571 -11.41 7.96 -1.92
CA LYS A 571 -10.83 8.15 -0.57
C LYS A 571 -9.38 8.71 -0.62
N GLN A 572 -9.21 9.96 -0.17
CA GLN A 572 -8.04 10.87 -0.30
C GLN A 572 -7.84 11.60 1.07
N ASP A 573 -7.25 12.80 1.18
CA ASP A 573 -5.82 12.99 1.50
C ASP A 573 -5.72 13.69 2.87
N ILE A 574 -4.57 13.52 3.52
CA ILE A 574 -4.31 13.88 4.91
C ILE A 574 -3.02 14.71 5.00
N LEU A 575 -3.04 15.80 5.75
CA LEU A 575 -1.84 16.45 6.30
C LEU A 575 -1.98 16.57 7.83
N GLN A 576 -1.04 15.99 8.57
CA GLN A 576 -1.01 16.01 10.03
C GLN A 576 0.29 16.61 10.57
N HIS A 577 0.13 17.56 11.49
CA HIS A 577 1.20 18.30 12.17
C HIS A 577 1.43 17.70 13.56
N GLN A 578 2.60 17.10 13.76
CA GLN A 578 3.07 16.66 15.06
C GLN A 578 3.90 17.78 15.68
N ASN A 579 3.31 18.52 16.64
CA ASN A 579 3.97 19.65 17.27
C ASN A 579 5.35 19.26 17.88
N ALA A 580 6.32 20.15 17.73
CA ALA A 580 7.58 20.08 18.47
C ALA A 580 7.34 20.47 19.93
N ASN A 581 7.85 19.69 20.88
CA ASN A 581 7.55 19.84 22.31
C ASN A 581 8.84 20.10 23.10
N ILE A 582 8.80 21.05 24.03
CA ILE A 582 9.87 21.33 25.00
C ILE A 582 9.26 21.29 26.41
N GLU A 583 9.54 20.24 27.17
CA GLU A 583 9.12 20.11 28.58
C GLU A 583 10.33 20.18 29.52
N ALA A 584 10.31 21.11 30.48
CA ALA A 584 11.40 21.31 31.44
C ALA A 584 10.89 21.84 32.79
N GLY A 585 11.80 21.96 33.77
CA GLY A 585 11.61 22.86 34.91
C GLY A 585 11.76 24.31 34.49
N LYS A 586 12.82 24.67 33.76
CA LYS A 586 13.02 26.02 33.22
C LYS A 586 13.32 26.01 31.73
N VAL A 587 12.82 27.01 31.01
CA VAL A 587 13.18 27.27 29.61
C VAL A 587 13.70 28.70 29.47
N SER A 588 14.93 28.84 28.97
CA SER A 588 15.55 30.10 28.60
C SER A 588 15.56 30.26 27.08
N ILE A 589 15.16 31.43 26.57
CA ILE A 589 15.12 31.74 25.14
C ILE A 589 15.88 33.06 24.91
N ASN A 590 17.05 33.00 24.28
CA ASN A 590 17.83 34.16 23.88
C ASN A 590 17.93 34.22 22.36
N SER A 591 17.42 35.27 21.74
CA SER A 591 17.36 35.44 20.29
C SER A 591 17.74 36.85 19.89
N GLY A 592 18.70 37.00 18.97
CA GLY A 592 19.07 38.30 18.38
C GLY A 592 18.02 38.84 17.40
N LYS A 593 17.13 37.97 16.91
CA LYS A 593 16.05 38.25 15.96
C LYS A 593 14.74 37.61 16.45
N ASP A 594 13.84 37.31 15.53
CA ASP A 594 12.52 36.74 15.80
C ASP A 594 12.59 35.33 16.41
N VAL A 595 11.57 34.97 17.18
CA VAL A 595 11.30 33.60 17.61
C VAL A 595 9.96 33.17 17.02
N SER A 596 9.97 32.13 16.17
CA SER A 596 8.78 31.65 15.47
C SER A 596 8.46 30.21 15.86
N ILE A 597 7.28 30.01 16.46
CA ILE A 597 6.76 28.71 16.93
C ILE A 597 5.52 28.37 16.12
N GLN A 598 5.67 27.47 15.14
CA GLN A 598 4.65 27.11 14.16
C GLN A 598 4.29 25.62 14.30
N GLY A 599 3.34 25.29 15.17
CA GLY A 599 3.12 23.91 15.58
C GLY A 599 4.14 23.49 16.64
N GLY A 600 4.13 24.17 17.78
CA GLY A 600 5.07 23.90 18.86
C GLY A 600 4.57 24.31 20.24
N ASN A 601 5.02 23.56 21.26
CA ASN A 601 4.61 23.74 22.65
C ASN A 601 5.83 23.82 23.57
N ILE A 602 5.93 24.92 24.32
CA ILE A 602 6.90 25.10 25.40
C ILE A 602 6.15 25.00 26.73
N LYS A 603 6.63 24.14 27.64
CA LYS A 603 6.00 23.85 28.92
C LYS A 603 7.05 23.78 30.03
N ALA A 604 6.96 24.71 30.97
CA ALA A 604 7.93 24.85 32.05
C ALA A 604 7.27 25.10 33.42
N ASP A 605 8.07 25.05 34.50
CA ASP A 605 7.74 25.84 35.69
C ASP A 605 7.99 27.33 35.43
N ALA A 606 9.12 27.71 34.79
CA ALA A 606 9.36 29.09 34.38
C ALA A 606 9.90 29.18 32.95
N VAL A 607 9.34 30.09 32.14
CA VAL A 607 9.90 30.47 30.82
C VAL A 607 10.41 31.90 30.88
N SER A 608 11.64 32.15 30.44
CA SER A 608 12.25 33.48 30.49
C SER A 608 13.25 33.74 29.37
N GLY A 609 13.62 35.00 29.14
CA GLY A 609 14.70 35.36 28.22
C GLY A 609 14.44 36.65 27.44
N LYS A 610 15.10 36.78 26.28
CA LYS A 610 15.13 37.99 25.44
C LYS A 610 14.98 37.65 23.97
N ILE A 611 14.18 38.42 23.26
CA ILE A 611 13.89 38.29 21.83
C ILE A 611 14.11 39.65 21.18
N GLY A 612 15.12 39.77 20.32
CA GLY A 612 15.48 41.03 19.67
C GLY A 612 14.49 41.50 18.61
N GLY A 613 13.76 40.57 17.99
CA GLY A 613 12.69 40.83 17.02
C GLY A 613 11.30 40.50 17.55
N ASP A 614 10.46 39.92 16.69
CA ASP A 614 9.09 39.51 17.02
C ASP A 614 9.03 38.11 17.68
N LEU A 615 8.04 37.89 18.54
CA LEU A 615 7.63 36.56 19.01
C LEU A 615 6.37 36.13 18.26
N ILE A 616 6.48 35.15 17.37
CA ILE A 616 5.37 34.65 16.55
C ILE A 616 5.00 33.25 17.02
N VAL A 617 3.78 33.05 17.52
CA VAL A 617 3.27 31.74 17.94
C VAL A 617 1.99 31.43 17.17
N SER A 618 1.98 30.35 16.38
CA SER A 618 0.85 29.97 15.55
C SER A 618 0.58 28.46 15.57
N SER A 619 -0.66 28.10 15.87
CA SER A 619 -1.16 26.74 15.72
C SER A 619 -1.24 26.35 14.24
N GLN A 620 -0.99 25.08 13.94
CA GLN A 620 -1.15 24.53 12.58
C GLN A 620 -2.47 23.78 12.48
N GLN A 621 -3.13 23.88 11.32
CA GLN A 621 -4.33 23.11 11.01
C GLN A 621 -3.93 21.81 10.32
N ASP A 622 -4.41 20.69 10.86
CA ASP A 622 -4.41 19.43 10.14
C ASP A 622 -5.49 19.47 9.07
N ARG A 623 -5.17 18.91 7.90
CA ARG A 623 -6.11 18.68 6.81
C ARG A 623 -6.49 17.21 6.80
N ASP A 624 -7.78 16.92 6.83
CA ASP A 624 -8.39 15.61 6.63
C ASP A 624 -9.60 15.85 5.69
N HIS A 625 -10.21 14.91 4.98
CA HIS A 625 -9.81 13.59 4.51
C HIS A 625 -10.44 13.48 3.08
N SER A 626 -10.73 12.27 2.58
CA SER A 626 -11.87 12.06 1.68
C SER A 626 -12.51 10.68 1.80
N THR A 627 -13.74 10.49 1.30
CA THR A 627 -14.45 9.22 0.97
C THR A 627 -15.59 9.53 -0.03
N LYS A 628 -15.95 8.61 -0.94
CA LYS A 628 -16.95 8.76 -2.05
C LYS A 628 -17.41 7.36 -2.56
N VAL A 629 -18.64 6.98 -2.96
CA VAL A 629 -19.16 5.59 -3.24
C VAL A 629 -20.08 5.57 -4.53
N ASP A 630 -20.01 4.61 -5.49
CA ASP A 630 -20.73 4.36 -6.80
C ASP A 630 -21.63 3.14 -6.95
N ILE A 631 -22.64 3.28 -7.80
CA ILE A 631 -23.17 2.13 -8.54
C ILE A 631 -23.04 2.45 -10.04
N SER A 632 -23.02 1.43 -10.87
CA SER A 632 -23.51 1.50 -12.25
C SER A 632 -24.23 0.19 -12.54
N LEU A 633 -25.41 0.26 -13.16
CA LEU A 633 -26.28 -0.87 -13.54
C LEU A 633 -26.80 -0.63 -14.97
N GLY A 634 -27.06 -1.68 -15.77
CA GLY A 634 -27.73 -1.52 -17.08
C GLY A 634 -28.20 -2.83 -17.76
N LEU A 635 -29.22 -2.77 -18.63
CA LEU A 635 -29.96 -3.94 -19.20
C LEU A 635 -30.44 -3.78 -20.68
N ASN A 636 -30.39 -4.83 -21.55
CA ASN A 636 -30.83 -4.84 -22.98
C ASN A 636 -31.60 -6.16 -23.42
N ALA A 637 -32.41 -6.25 -24.53
CA ALA A 637 -33.24 -7.46 -24.90
C ALA A 637 -33.70 -7.78 -26.40
N GLU A 638 -34.19 -9.03 -26.77
CA GLU A 638 -34.57 -9.60 -28.16
C GLU A 638 -35.77 -10.67 -28.24
N LYS A 639 -36.19 -11.39 -29.37
CA LYS A 639 -37.55 -12.11 -29.55
C LYS A 639 -37.92 -13.21 -30.73
N HIS A 640 -38.18 -14.57 -30.51
CA HIS A 640 -38.75 -15.77 -31.40
C HIS A 640 -39.55 -17.28 -31.10
N GLN A 641 -40.12 -18.20 -30.14
CA GLN A 641 -40.65 -18.66 -28.70
C GLN A 641 -40.82 -20.23 -28.66
N GLY A 642 -40.96 -20.86 -27.45
CA GLY A 642 -42.17 -21.69 -27.09
C GLY A 642 -42.05 -23.10 -26.39
N GLU A 643 -42.83 -23.57 -25.42
CA GLU A 643 -43.77 -22.98 -24.45
C GLU A 643 -43.85 -23.81 -23.13
N ASN A 644 -44.77 -24.75 -22.80
CA ASN A 644 -46.01 -25.30 -23.39
C ASN A 644 -46.89 -25.88 -22.24
N GLY A 645 -48.18 -25.59 -22.08
CA GLY A 645 -49.02 -24.63 -22.82
C GLY A 645 -50.53 -24.81 -22.59
N LEU A 646 -51.15 -24.01 -21.68
CA LEU A 646 -52.59 -24.11 -21.34
C LEU A 646 -53.16 -22.82 -20.70
N VAL A 647 -54.48 -22.82 -20.41
CA VAL A 647 -55.33 -21.66 -20.03
C VAL A 647 -56.20 -22.00 -18.78
N ALA A 648 -56.98 -21.12 -18.12
CA ALA A 648 -57.50 -19.79 -18.46
C ALA A 648 -57.80 -18.90 -17.23
N ASP A 649 -58.24 -17.66 -17.48
CA ASP A 649 -59.05 -16.73 -16.66
C ASP A 649 -58.93 -16.79 -15.11
N LYS A 650 -58.20 -15.87 -14.47
CA LYS A 650 -58.43 -14.41 -14.58
C LYS A 650 -57.17 -13.55 -14.49
N LEU A 651 -56.95 -12.79 -15.56
CA LEU A 651 -56.41 -11.41 -15.66
C LEU A 651 -55.15 -10.98 -14.86
N GLY A 652 -54.21 -10.37 -15.59
CA GLY A 652 -53.42 -9.21 -15.12
C GLY A 652 -52.03 -9.50 -14.56
N GLY A 653 -51.87 -10.49 -13.68
CA GLY A 653 -50.68 -10.62 -12.82
C GLY A 653 -49.40 -11.21 -13.44
N LEU A 654 -49.30 -11.45 -14.75
CA LEU A 654 -48.05 -11.95 -15.34
C LEU A 654 -46.99 -10.85 -15.46
N GLY A 655 -47.43 -9.61 -15.67
CA GLY A 655 -46.64 -8.41 -15.41
C GLY A 655 -46.09 -8.44 -13.99
N ASP A 656 -46.91 -8.75 -12.98
CA ASP A 656 -46.48 -8.81 -11.58
C ASP A 656 -45.51 -9.94 -11.25
N THR A 657 -45.50 -11.08 -11.96
CA THR A 657 -44.53 -12.16 -11.68
C THR A 657 -43.20 -11.93 -12.37
N VAL A 658 -43.21 -11.34 -13.58
CA VAL A 658 -41.98 -10.87 -14.24
C VAL A 658 -41.44 -9.64 -13.51
N LYS A 659 -42.28 -8.68 -13.12
CA LYS A 659 -41.94 -7.60 -12.18
C LYS A 659 -41.41 -8.18 -10.88
N ASN A 660 -42.07 -9.12 -10.21
CA ASN A 660 -41.59 -9.62 -8.93
C ASN A 660 -40.28 -10.41 -9.04
N LYS A 661 -39.96 -11.08 -10.17
CA LYS A 661 -38.64 -11.72 -10.35
C LYS A 661 -37.57 -10.80 -10.91
N ALA A 662 -37.92 -9.82 -11.75
CA ALA A 662 -37.02 -8.76 -12.17
C ALA A 662 -36.75 -7.78 -11.02
N THR A 663 -37.71 -7.56 -10.13
CA THR A 663 -37.61 -6.78 -8.89
C THR A 663 -37.04 -7.63 -7.76
N ASP A 664 -37.16 -8.96 -7.72
CA ASP A 664 -36.32 -9.77 -6.83
C ASP A 664 -34.88 -9.84 -7.31
N ALA A 665 -34.64 -9.77 -8.63
CA ALA A 665 -33.30 -9.74 -9.20
C ALA A 665 -32.69 -8.34 -9.09
N VAL A 666 -33.46 -7.27 -9.32
CA VAL A 666 -33.04 -5.87 -9.15
C VAL A 666 -33.06 -5.47 -7.68
N ASN A 667 -33.89 -6.03 -6.80
CA ASN A 667 -33.71 -5.89 -5.36
C ASN A 667 -32.53 -6.75 -4.92
N LYS A 668 -32.41 -8.05 -5.21
CA LYS A 668 -31.21 -8.80 -4.76
C LYS A 668 -29.91 -8.35 -5.44
N ALA A 669 -29.96 -7.62 -6.55
CA ALA A 669 -28.82 -6.91 -7.12
C ALA A 669 -28.67 -5.49 -6.58
N ALA A 670 -29.73 -4.74 -6.27
CA ALA A 670 -29.61 -3.43 -5.64
C ALA A 670 -29.29 -3.56 -4.14
N ASP A 671 -29.75 -4.59 -3.45
CA ASP A 671 -29.37 -5.03 -2.11
C ASP A 671 -27.93 -5.55 -2.13
N LYS A 672 -27.56 -6.52 -2.99
CA LYS A 672 -26.16 -7.02 -2.99
C LYS A 672 -25.16 -6.09 -3.65
N VAL A 673 -25.61 -5.16 -4.48
CA VAL A 673 -24.84 -3.96 -4.78
C VAL A 673 -24.90 -3.12 -3.51
N ALA A 674 -25.97 -2.39 -3.12
CA ALA A 674 -26.08 -1.54 -1.90
C ALA A 674 -25.28 -2.01 -0.67
N ASP A 675 -25.45 -3.27 -0.25
CA ASP A 675 -24.63 -3.95 0.76
C ASP A 675 -23.14 -3.90 0.41
N LYS A 676 -22.70 -4.56 -0.67
CA LYS A 676 -21.29 -4.50 -1.12
C LYS A 676 -20.87 -3.12 -1.58
N TYR A 677 -21.78 -2.19 -1.66
CA TYR A 677 -21.61 -0.92 -2.30
C TYR A 677 -21.24 0.12 -1.27
N GLU A 678 -22.11 0.38 -0.29
CA GLU A 678 -21.77 1.13 0.91
C GLU A 678 -20.53 0.54 1.60
N ASN A 679 -20.41 -0.79 1.64
CA ASN A 679 -19.24 -1.46 2.23
C ASN A 679 -17.97 -1.48 1.36
N PHE A 680 -18.06 -1.34 0.03
CA PHE A 680 -16.89 -1.51 -0.83
C PHE A 680 -16.84 -0.64 -2.08
N ALA A 681 -17.94 -0.25 -2.74
CA ALA A 681 -18.01 -0.24 -4.22
C ALA A 681 -18.44 1.01 -5.08
N PHE A 682 -18.40 2.31 -4.68
CA PHE A 682 -17.13 2.99 -5.07
C PHE A 682 -16.20 2.39 -3.84
N ASN A 683 -14.94 1.87 -3.59
CA ASN A 683 -13.46 1.56 -3.89
C ASN A 683 -12.16 2.46 -4.23
N LYS A 684 -12.06 3.77 -3.87
CA LYS A 684 -11.11 4.91 -3.96
C LYS A 684 -10.74 5.51 -5.37
N GLY A 685 -10.36 6.80 -5.59
CA GLY A 685 -9.64 7.85 -4.80
C GLY A 685 -10.05 9.35 -4.50
N LEU A 686 -10.50 10.26 -5.38
CA LEU A 686 -10.48 11.73 -5.16
C LEU A 686 -11.74 12.54 -4.65
N LYS A 687 -11.64 13.11 -3.43
CA LYS A 687 -12.26 14.38 -2.88
C LYS A 687 -13.77 14.60 -2.64
N THR A 688 -14.15 14.43 -1.38
CA THR A 688 -15.08 15.13 -0.43
C THR A 688 -15.58 16.59 -0.70
N ASP A 689 -16.59 17.21 -0.04
CA ASP A 689 -17.50 16.95 1.14
C ASP A 689 -18.56 18.12 1.30
N THR A 690 -19.78 18.21 1.92
CA THR A 690 -20.76 17.37 2.67
C THR A 690 -22.19 18.03 3.09
N THR A 691 -23.11 17.48 3.99
CA THR A 691 -24.55 17.81 4.52
C THR A 691 -25.99 17.21 4.05
N GLN A 692 -27.02 17.12 4.98
CA GLN A 692 -28.09 16.07 5.38
C GLN A 692 -29.13 15.28 4.45
N GLY A 693 -29.47 13.99 4.82
CA GLY A 693 -29.97 12.65 4.21
C GLY A 693 -30.96 12.39 3.02
N VAL A 694 -31.05 11.15 2.42
CA VAL A 694 -32.15 10.58 1.53
C VAL A 694 -32.20 9.03 1.48
N SER A 695 -33.32 8.27 1.33
CA SER A 695 -34.71 8.42 0.80
C SER A 695 -34.87 7.71 -0.56
N PHE A 696 -35.71 6.68 -0.81
CA PHE A 696 -37.05 6.26 -0.28
C PHE A 696 -37.12 4.79 0.18
N SER A 697 -38.24 4.45 0.84
CA SER A 697 -38.82 3.10 0.90
C SER A 697 -39.23 2.54 -0.46
N ALA A 698 -39.25 1.21 -0.64
CA ALA A 698 -39.82 0.55 -1.83
C ALA A 698 -41.36 0.40 -1.79
N LYS A 699 -42.10 1.44 -1.36
CA LYS A 699 -43.57 1.40 -1.20
C LYS A 699 -44.28 2.50 -1.99
N ASP A 700 -44.37 2.19 -3.30
CA ASP A 700 -45.46 2.54 -4.21
C ASP A 700 -45.33 3.89 -4.93
N GLY A 701 -44.95 3.82 -6.21
CA GLY A 701 -44.94 4.86 -7.26
C GLY A 701 -44.45 6.26 -6.86
N GLY A 702 -43.18 6.58 -7.13
CA GLY A 702 -42.55 7.82 -6.66
C GLY A 702 -42.18 8.84 -7.73
N SER A 703 -42.85 9.98 -7.65
CA SER A 703 -42.35 11.25 -8.18
C SER A 703 -41.37 11.95 -7.21
N VAL A 704 -40.63 12.94 -7.71
CA VAL A 704 -39.66 13.75 -6.95
C VAL A 704 -39.84 15.23 -7.29
N ALA A 705 -39.83 16.11 -6.28
CA ALA A 705 -39.85 17.57 -6.45
C ALA A 705 -38.95 18.28 -5.40
N LEU A 706 -38.44 19.46 -5.73
CA LEU A 706 -37.63 20.33 -4.87
C LEU A 706 -38.00 21.81 -5.13
N PRO A 707 -38.20 22.65 -4.10
CA PRO A 707 -38.39 24.10 -4.23
C PRO A 707 -37.08 24.89 -4.05
N GLU A 708 -37.18 26.22 -4.22
CA GLU A 708 -36.05 27.13 -4.48
C GLU A 708 -35.50 27.83 -3.23
N GLN A 709 -34.19 28.15 -3.27
CA GLN A 709 -33.42 29.09 -2.42
C GLN A 709 -33.53 29.02 -0.88
N LEU A 710 -32.40 29.26 -0.19
CA LEU A 710 -32.21 30.54 0.54
C LEU A 710 -30.82 30.67 1.20
N THR A 711 -30.56 31.90 1.64
CA THR A 711 -29.37 32.33 2.39
C THR A 711 -29.32 31.81 3.83
N SER A 712 -28.19 32.07 4.49
CA SER A 712 -27.95 31.88 5.93
C SER A 712 -29.16 32.13 6.86
N GLY A 713 -29.54 31.12 7.64
CA GLY A 713 -30.52 31.21 8.72
C GLY A 713 -30.68 29.88 9.48
N PRO A 714 -31.02 29.88 10.78
CA PRO A 714 -31.17 28.66 11.57
C PRO A 714 -32.60 28.08 11.51
N SER A 715 -32.77 26.78 11.26
CA SER A 715 -34.00 26.04 11.56
C SER A 715 -33.81 24.51 11.54
N GLU A 716 -34.01 23.92 12.72
CA GLU A 716 -34.83 22.74 13.08
C GLU A 716 -34.92 21.46 12.19
N GLY A 717 -35.46 20.41 12.81
CA GLY A 717 -35.49 19.04 12.28
C GLY A 717 -36.63 18.73 11.29
N GLY A 718 -36.74 17.45 10.92
CA GLY A 718 -37.73 16.95 9.94
C GLY A 718 -37.12 16.48 8.62
N LYS A 719 -35.81 16.63 8.45
CA LYS A 719 -35.09 16.20 7.25
C LYS A 719 -34.91 14.67 7.22
N VAL A 720 -33.96 14.03 7.93
CA VAL A 720 -33.54 12.60 7.74
C VAL A 720 -34.63 11.50 7.53
N ASP A 721 -35.89 11.63 7.96
CA ASP A 721 -36.94 10.58 7.74
C ASP A 721 -37.85 10.80 6.50
N GLY A 722 -38.23 12.06 6.17
CA GLY A 722 -38.65 12.40 4.79
C GLY A 722 -37.51 12.21 3.77
N LEU A 723 -36.35 11.88 4.32
CA LEU A 723 -35.08 11.56 3.74
C LEU A 723 -34.67 10.08 4.05
N ALA A 724 -35.66 9.22 4.31
CA ALA A 724 -35.67 7.76 4.11
C ALA A 724 -36.90 7.30 3.26
N ARG A 725 -37.67 8.27 2.72
CA ARG A 725 -38.92 8.20 1.94
C ARG A 725 -39.05 9.18 0.71
N LYS A 726 -38.12 9.28 -0.28
CA LYS A 726 -38.15 10.23 -1.45
C LYS A 726 -37.59 9.81 -2.86
N ALA A 727 -36.56 8.96 -3.06
CA ALA A 727 -36.35 8.22 -4.35
C ALA A 727 -36.03 6.71 -4.13
N GLY A 728 -36.98 5.85 -4.52
CA GLY A 728 -37.11 4.47 -3.99
C GLY A 728 -38.54 3.96 -4.19
N ASN A 729 -39.57 4.77 -3.84
CA ASN A 729 -40.79 4.81 -4.65
C ASN A 729 -40.39 5.28 -6.06
N GLY A 730 -39.45 6.23 -6.19
CA GLY A 730 -38.82 6.59 -7.47
C GLY A 730 -38.05 5.46 -8.17
N ILE A 731 -37.37 4.57 -7.42
CA ILE A 731 -36.84 3.30 -7.98
C ILE A 731 -38.02 2.42 -8.43
N LYS A 732 -39.13 2.40 -7.69
CA LYS A 732 -40.36 1.71 -8.08
C LYS A 732 -41.03 2.29 -9.33
N ASP A 733 -41.11 3.61 -9.50
CA ASP A 733 -41.82 4.21 -10.65
C ASP A 733 -41.04 4.03 -11.95
N ALA A 734 -39.73 4.31 -11.93
CA ALA A 734 -38.86 4.10 -13.08
C ALA A 734 -38.77 2.61 -13.51
N LEU A 735 -39.03 1.67 -12.59
CA LEU A 735 -38.94 0.23 -12.83
C LEU A 735 -40.30 -0.45 -13.06
N LEU A 736 -41.43 0.13 -12.61
CA LEU A 736 -42.77 -0.49 -12.66
C LEU A 736 -43.84 0.31 -13.40
N GLY A 737 -43.60 1.58 -13.77
CA GLY A 737 -44.65 2.53 -14.17
C GLY A 737 -45.23 2.40 -15.59
N HIS A 738 -44.74 1.49 -16.43
CA HIS A 738 -45.12 1.40 -17.85
C HIS A 738 -45.56 -0.01 -18.29
N ASP A 739 -46.66 -0.50 -17.73
CA ASP A 739 -47.36 -1.70 -18.23
C ASP A 739 -48.10 -1.39 -19.55
N LYS A 740 -47.37 -1.40 -20.68
CA LYS A 740 -47.93 -1.45 -22.03
C LYS A 740 -47.20 -2.48 -22.88
N GLU A 741 -47.93 -3.52 -23.26
CA GLU A 741 -47.41 -4.67 -24.00
C GLU A 741 -46.89 -4.26 -25.39
N GLY A 742 -45.60 -4.52 -25.69
CA GLY A 742 -45.08 -4.51 -27.07
C GLY A 742 -43.72 -3.89 -27.36
N SER A 743 -43.04 -3.21 -26.42
CA SER A 743 -41.80 -2.45 -26.69
C SER A 743 -40.54 -3.00 -26.00
N SER A 744 -39.38 -2.86 -26.64
CA SER A 744 -38.05 -3.17 -26.08
C SER A 744 -37.34 -1.90 -25.57
N ILE A 745 -36.85 -1.93 -24.33
CA ILE A 745 -36.33 -0.75 -23.59
C ILE A 745 -35.04 -1.14 -22.85
N THR A 746 -34.10 -0.19 -22.67
CA THR A 746 -32.77 -0.46 -22.07
C THR A 746 -32.38 0.56 -20.96
N PRO A 747 -32.66 0.30 -19.67
CA PRO A 747 -32.43 1.23 -18.55
C PRO A 747 -31.04 1.13 -17.88
N SER A 748 -30.64 2.17 -17.11
CA SER A 748 -29.41 2.22 -16.29
C SER A 748 -29.52 3.06 -14.98
N LEU A 749 -28.62 2.86 -13.99
CA LEU A 749 -28.68 3.46 -12.62
C LEU A 749 -27.30 3.55 -11.88
N ASP A 750 -26.99 4.69 -11.21
CA ASP A 750 -25.75 4.99 -10.42
C ASP A 750 -26.02 5.60 -8.99
N LEU A 751 -25.03 5.73 -8.06
CA LEU A 751 -25.29 6.09 -6.61
C LEU A 751 -24.28 6.96 -5.74
N ALA A 752 -23.35 7.75 -6.27
CA ALA A 752 -22.49 8.77 -5.58
C ALA A 752 -22.65 9.18 -4.04
N ILE A 753 -22.28 8.35 -3.04
CA ILE A 753 -22.19 8.69 -1.57
C ILE A 753 -20.84 9.40 -1.25
N LYS A 754 -20.64 10.36 -0.32
CA LYS A 754 -19.38 11.20 -0.24
C LYS A 754 -19.11 11.92 1.12
N HIS A 755 -18.03 11.60 1.85
CA HIS A 755 -17.84 11.91 3.29
C HIS A 755 -16.40 12.21 3.77
N SER A 756 -16.23 13.27 4.59
CA SER A 756 -15.06 13.69 5.42
C SER A 756 -14.11 14.80 4.86
N ALA A 757 -14.28 16.05 5.29
CA ALA A 757 -13.28 17.12 5.21
C ALA A 757 -13.28 17.98 6.49
N SER A 758 -12.07 18.32 6.95
CA SER A 758 -11.78 18.99 8.22
C SER A 758 -10.44 19.73 8.10
N ASP A 759 -10.46 21.05 8.29
CA ASP A 759 -9.27 21.90 8.45
C ASP A 759 -9.21 22.35 9.92
N PHE A 760 -8.64 21.52 10.79
CA PHE A 760 -8.78 21.64 12.26
C PHE A 760 -7.43 21.60 12.98
N VAL A 761 -7.27 22.44 14.01
CA VAL A 761 -6.12 22.35 14.91
C VAL A 761 -6.34 21.18 15.86
N LYS A 762 -5.52 20.12 15.76
CA LYS A 762 -5.55 18.99 16.71
C LYS A 762 -4.74 19.24 17.98
N THR A 763 -3.71 20.09 17.93
CA THR A 763 -2.90 20.48 19.09
C THR A 763 -2.54 21.95 18.99
N GLU A 764 -3.11 22.78 19.87
CA GLU A 764 -2.78 24.20 19.96
C GLU A 764 -1.28 24.40 20.24
N SER A 765 -0.66 25.39 19.60
CA SER A 765 0.69 25.86 19.93
C SER A 765 0.66 26.84 21.10
N GLY A 766 1.74 26.92 21.86
CA GLY A 766 1.78 27.82 23.02
C GLY A 766 3.02 27.76 23.89
N ILE A 767 3.07 28.68 24.84
CA ILE A 767 4.11 28.79 25.88
C ILE A 767 3.42 28.80 27.24
N SER A 768 3.70 27.80 28.08
CA SER A 768 3.07 27.61 29.39
C SER A 768 4.11 27.57 30.51
N GLY A 769 3.92 28.36 31.56
CA GLY A 769 4.81 28.43 32.72
C GLY A 769 4.06 28.39 34.05
N LYS A 770 4.26 27.35 34.87
CA LYS A 770 3.52 27.23 36.15
C LYS A 770 3.72 28.43 37.08
N GLN A 771 4.96 28.92 37.17
CA GLN A 771 5.44 29.99 38.06
C GLN A 771 5.68 31.33 37.33
N GLY A 772 5.70 31.35 36.00
CA GLY A 772 5.83 32.58 35.21
C GLY A 772 6.23 32.36 33.74
N VAL A 773 5.88 33.34 32.90
CA VAL A 773 6.43 33.52 31.54
C VAL A 773 6.88 34.97 31.40
N THR A 774 8.16 35.23 31.19
CA THR A 774 8.72 36.59 31.13
C THR A 774 9.76 36.72 30.02
N LEU A 775 9.31 37.17 28.85
CA LEU A 775 10.14 37.39 27.67
C LEU A 775 10.28 38.89 27.40
N ASP A 776 11.52 39.38 27.35
CA ASP A 776 11.89 40.72 26.91
C ASP A 776 11.86 40.77 25.38
N VAL A 777 10.67 41.04 24.81
CA VAL A 777 10.43 41.10 23.35
C VAL A 777 10.61 42.54 22.87
N GLY A 778 11.59 42.75 21.97
CA GLY A 778 11.90 44.06 21.38
C GLY A 778 10.96 44.48 20.26
N GLY A 779 10.36 43.52 19.55
CA GLY A 779 9.28 43.71 18.59
C GLY A 779 7.89 43.45 19.20
N LYS A 780 7.04 42.77 18.44
CA LYS A 780 5.68 42.37 18.83
C LYS A 780 5.58 40.90 19.18
N SER A 781 4.64 40.56 20.04
CA SER A 781 4.16 39.19 20.24
C SER A 781 2.87 38.94 19.47
N VAL A 782 2.95 38.17 18.38
CA VAL A 782 1.81 37.80 17.52
C VAL A 782 1.35 36.39 17.86
N LEU A 783 0.11 36.26 18.35
CA LEU A 783 -0.48 34.99 18.79
C LEU A 783 -1.66 34.61 17.89
N THR A 784 -1.48 33.63 17.01
CA THR A 784 -2.51 33.18 16.05
C THR A 784 -3.06 31.82 16.42
N GLY A 785 -4.24 31.82 17.07
CA GLY A 785 -4.86 30.61 17.62
C GLY A 785 -3.95 29.85 18.59
N ALA A 786 -3.14 30.59 19.35
CA ALA A 786 -2.09 30.08 20.21
C ALA A 786 -2.06 30.81 21.55
N LYS A 787 -1.66 30.13 22.62
CA LYS A 787 -1.77 30.64 24.00
C LYS A 787 -0.40 30.84 24.64
N VAL A 788 -0.23 31.98 25.30
CA VAL A 788 0.87 32.20 26.24
C VAL A 788 0.26 32.34 27.63
N GLU A 789 0.57 31.40 28.52
CA GLU A 789 -0.13 31.27 29.80
C GLU A 789 0.80 31.07 31.01
N SER A 790 0.40 31.62 32.16
CA SER A 790 0.98 31.28 33.45
C SER A 790 -0.08 31.00 34.50
N ALA A 791 0.08 29.88 35.21
CA ALA A 791 -0.94 29.34 36.12
C ALA A 791 -0.96 30.01 37.50
N ALA A 792 0.22 30.36 38.05
CA ALA A 792 0.36 31.01 39.35
C ALA A 792 1.29 32.24 39.31
N GLY A 793 1.85 32.57 38.15
CA GLY A 793 2.77 33.70 37.96
C GLY A 793 2.28 34.71 36.93
N LYS A 794 3.10 35.73 36.70
CA LYS A 794 2.86 36.71 35.64
C LYS A 794 3.20 36.11 34.28
N ALA A 795 2.35 36.38 33.28
CA ALA A 795 2.71 36.24 31.87
C ALA A 795 3.00 37.63 31.27
N ALA A 796 4.19 37.81 30.70
CA ALA A 796 4.67 39.08 30.14
C ALA A 796 5.56 38.83 28.91
N ILE A 797 5.18 39.40 27.77
CA ILE A 797 5.81 39.17 26.45
C ILE A 797 5.84 40.44 25.57
N GLY A 798 5.98 41.62 26.17
CA GLY A 798 5.95 42.90 25.44
C GLY A 798 4.56 43.29 24.91
N GLN A 799 4.50 43.94 23.76
CA GLN A 799 3.26 44.29 23.06
C GLN A 799 2.62 43.05 22.42
N VAL A 800 1.34 42.80 22.65
CA VAL A 800 0.63 41.62 22.12
C VAL A 800 -0.40 41.99 21.06
N GLU A 801 -0.37 41.27 19.94
CA GLU A 801 -1.41 41.25 18.92
C GLU A 801 -1.97 39.82 18.82
N THR A 802 -3.28 39.66 19.00
CA THR A 802 -3.93 38.34 18.99
C THR A 802 -4.82 38.17 17.76
N HIS A 803 -4.80 36.96 17.20
CA HIS A 803 -5.58 36.58 16.03
C HIS A 803 -6.28 35.24 16.29
N GLN A 804 -7.52 35.13 15.81
CA GLN A 804 -8.28 33.89 15.85
C GLN A 804 -7.84 32.96 14.71
N LEU A 805 -7.70 31.67 15.02
CA LEU A 805 -7.57 30.63 14.00
C LEU A 805 -8.91 29.87 13.91
N SER A 806 -9.52 29.89 12.74
CA SER A 806 -10.84 29.29 12.50
C SER A 806 -10.72 28.00 11.70
N GLY A 807 -11.03 26.87 12.34
CA GLY A 807 -11.17 25.57 11.71
C GLY A 807 -12.62 25.22 11.37
N ARG A 808 -12.83 24.36 10.37
CA ARG A 808 -14.16 23.88 9.95
C ARG A 808 -14.14 22.40 9.56
N GLU A 809 -15.19 21.69 9.94
CA GLU A 809 -15.44 20.27 9.62
C GLU A 809 -16.91 20.07 9.24
N TYR A 810 -17.19 19.16 8.29
CA TYR A 810 -18.47 19.07 7.57
C TYR A 810 -18.74 17.54 7.29
N SER A 811 -20.01 17.03 7.20
CA SER A 811 -20.27 15.58 6.85
C SER A 811 -21.59 15.22 6.06
N VAL A 812 -21.55 14.40 4.95
CA VAL A 812 -22.55 13.93 3.89
C VAL A 812 -22.21 12.42 3.49
N SER A 813 -22.59 11.69 2.38
CA SER A 813 -23.41 11.86 1.11
C SER A 813 -24.07 10.60 0.63
N VAL A 814 -24.99 10.82 -0.30
CA VAL A 814 -25.74 9.87 -1.13
C VAL A 814 -25.80 10.51 -2.53
N GLY A 815 -26.19 9.81 -3.59
CA GLY A 815 -26.19 10.41 -4.93
C GLY A 815 -26.73 9.55 -6.08
N ILE A 816 -28.06 9.36 -6.16
CA ILE A 816 -28.71 8.45 -7.13
C ILE A 816 -28.83 9.07 -8.56
N ASN A 817 -28.55 8.35 -9.65
CA ASN A 817 -28.72 8.80 -11.06
C ASN A 817 -29.33 7.71 -11.98
N ALA A 818 -30.10 8.02 -13.04
CA ALA A 818 -30.74 7.00 -13.91
C ALA A 818 -31.11 7.49 -15.33
N SER A 819 -31.26 6.57 -16.31
CA SER A 819 -31.63 6.92 -17.71
C SER A 819 -32.43 5.84 -18.47
N THR A 820 -33.04 6.22 -19.60
CA THR A 820 -33.95 5.38 -20.42
C THR A 820 -33.74 5.49 -21.96
N SER A 821 -32.66 6.13 -22.43
CA SER A 821 -32.37 6.26 -23.86
C SER A 821 -31.71 4.98 -24.42
N PRO A 822 -31.97 4.54 -25.68
CA PRO A 822 -31.49 3.24 -26.20
C PRO A 822 -29.98 3.04 -26.47
N GLY A 823 -29.05 3.67 -25.73
CA GLY A 823 -27.60 3.55 -26.00
C GLY A 823 -26.66 3.93 -24.84
N GLU A 824 -25.46 3.33 -24.86
CA GLU A 824 -24.31 3.48 -23.93
C GLU A 824 -24.58 3.10 -22.44
N VAL A 825 -24.05 2.05 -21.80
CA VAL A 825 -23.13 0.91 -22.05
C VAL A 825 -21.57 1.10 -22.04
N ILE A 826 -20.93 0.19 -21.28
CA ILE A 826 -19.54 -0.35 -21.26
C ILE A 826 -18.31 0.48 -20.76
N SER A 827 -17.61 -0.14 -19.80
CA SER A 827 -16.13 -0.24 -19.61
C SER A 827 -15.27 0.96 -19.22
N LYS A 828 -14.33 0.66 -18.30
CA LYS A 828 -13.22 1.51 -17.82
C LYS A 828 -13.66 2.80 -17.12
N GLY A 829 -12.71 3.41 -16.40
CA GLY A 829 -12.93 4.68 -15.75
C GLY A 829 -13.85 4.53 -14.54
N ILE A 830 -13.32 3.89 -13.51
CA ILE A 830 -13.68 4.31 -12.17
C ILE A 830 -12.56 5.23 -11.67
N ASP A 831 -12.89 6.51 -11.75
CA ASP A 831 -12.32 7.71 -11.13
C ASP A 831 -13.47 8.75 -11.02
N LYS A 832 -14.74 8.29 -11.02
CA LYS A 832 -15.81 8.92 -11.84
C LYS A 832 -16.96 9.59 -11.09
N ILE A 833 -17.16 9.37 -9.79
CA ILE A 833 -17.28 10.51 -8.87
C ILE A 833 -15.99 10.53 -8.06
N SER A 834 -14.89 11.03 -8.62
CA SER A 834 -14.52 12.44 -8.45
C SER A 834 -15.55 13.42 -9.02
N SER A 835 -15.81 13.34 -10.33
CA SER A 835 -16.69 14.20 -11.13
C SER A 835 -18.19 14.03 -10.88
N GLY A 836 -18.92 15.12 -10.61
CA GLY A 836 -20.36 15.07 -10.37
C GLY A 836 -21.22 15.00 -11.64
N SER A 837 -21.69 13.81 -12.02
CA SER A 837 -23.01 13.68 -12.66
C SER A 837 -24.06 14.06 -11.63
N THR A 838 -24.98 14.99 -11.95
CA THR A 838 -25.96 15.48 -10.97
C THR A 838 -26.88 14.34 -10.52
N PRO A 839 -26.87 13.95 -9.24
CA PRO A 839 -27.79 12.95 -8.77
C PRO A 839 -29.18 13.56 -8.62
N VAL A 840 -30.20 12.72 -8.83
CA VAL A 840 -31.60 12.97 -8.46
C VAL A 840 -31.71 13.36 -6.97
N LEU A 841 -30.76 12.96 -6.10
CA LEU A 841 -30.85 13.08 -4.64
C LEU A 841 -29.48 12.89 -3.90
N GLN A 842 -28.94 13.85 -3.11
CA GLN A 842 -27.59 13.80 -2.45
C GLN A 842 -27.40 14.49 -1.06
N VAL A 843 -27.00 13.75 0.00
CA VAL A 843 -27.49 14.10 1.37
C VAL A 843 -27.07 13.17 2.60
N GLY A 844 -26.76 13.69 3.82
CA GLY A 844 -26.21 13.03 5.08
C GLY A 844 -25.44 14.06 6.02
N VAL A 845 -25.15 13.96 7.34
CA VAL A 845 -24.88 15.22 8.18
C VAL A 845 -23.60 15.38 9.06
N SER A 846 -22.98 16.59 9.05
CA SER A 846 -22.35 17.37 10.17
C SER A 846 -21.95 18.80 9.71
N ASN A 847 -21.76 19.74 10.63
CA ASN A 847 -21.05 21.03 10.43
C ASN A 847 -20.54 21.55 11.79
N GLN A 848 -19.23 21.60 12.00
CA GLN A 848 -18.59 22.13 13.21
C GLN A 848 -17.61 23.24 12.84
N ALA A 849 -17.66 24.34 13.61
CA ALA A 849 -16.67 25.41 13.55
C ALA A 849 -15.84 25.39 14.83
N GLN A 850 -14.52 25.29 14.68
CA GLN A 850 -13.55 25.52 15.74
C GLN A 850 -13.08 26.97 15.63
N ILE A 851 -13.13 27.72 16.71
CA ILE A 851 -12.42 29.01 16.81
C ILE A 851 -11.46 28.85 17.99
N ILE A 852 -10.18 29.04 17.74
CA ILE A 852 -9.16 29.14 18.79
C ILE A 852 -8.68 30.58 18.81
N ASP A 853 -8.89 31.24 19.95
CA ASP A 853 -8.39 32.58 20.20
C ASP A 853 -6.88 32.55 20.48
N GLY A 854 -6.14 33.48 19.88
CA GLY A 854 -4.86 33.89 20.42
C GLY A 854 -5.05 34.57 21.77
N ALA A 855 -4.31 34.17 22.81
CA ALA A 855 -4.51 34.70 24.17
C ALA A 855 -3.23 34.80 24.99
N LEU A 856 -3.11 35.89 25.76
CA LEU A 856 -2.18 36.02 26.88
C LEU A 856 -2.97 35.81 28.18
N ILE A 857 -2.61 34.79 28.97
CA ILE A 857 -3.27 34.42 30.22
C ILE A 857 -2.25 34.58 31.37
N SER A 858 -2.55 35.44 32.33
CA SER A 858 -1.72 35.66 33.51
C SER A 858 -2.54 35.38 34.77
N ALA A 859 -1.89 34.87 35.83
CA ALA A 859 -2.44 34.99 37.17
C ALA A 859 -2.63 36.48 37.53
N LYS A 860 -3.58 36.76 38.42
CA LYS A 860 -3.90 38.11 38.95
C LYS A 860 -3.07 38.45 40.17
#